data_AF-A0A0M8NXQ4-F1
#
_entry.id   AF-A0A0M8NXQ4-F1
#
_cell.length_a   1.000
_cell.length_b   1.000
_cell.length_c   1.000
_cell.angle_alpha   90.00
_cell.angle_beta   90.00
_cell.angle_gamma   90.00
#
_symmetry.space_group_name_H-M   'P 1'
#
loop_
_entity.id
_entity.type
_entity.pdbx_description
1 polymer ?
#
loop_
_entity_poly.entity_id
_entity_poly.type
_entity_poly.pdbx_seq_one_letter_code
_entity_poly.pdbx_strand_id
1 'polypeptide(L)'
;MAHPHSGKRVLGPGVEIKAAGGNLVEAEVQIRVWMTGLLMWAFAQLKTTQGLPPYTAVGQDWKFYIAIGVEGSGVLKEVRIWGPLTDLDGHTTSVKHTRSLLRTLRRVMEYTVGHLIYIPTAAIWVISLDREHEEDCQIRKICKTINACAALALWKYVYLKMKPKFVIALSLLFGQVLAEERHHPLVTSLGALRVLHYNNLGPQNNGTSAVLAHEHSSYADATAKCTAIGEKLFPWPSKQNDSQTELGYELDYLVFKKELEADDYLWLSTEQDSHKNCFALSISRRQIVPKQCREKLPALCTSTPPATTDLDSAARETAKLTVTSNDYTFTGYRDARSFRFLGVPFASPPIDDLRLAPPQGYTGPKNIDATRMGDICIQSPSPLSTVPIPGMSEDCLNLNVFTPFLPHNDTKNTALRPVAVYMYGGGFIKGTASMIDYDGGNFASRSDVVVVTLNYRLGALGFLSTGSLTTGSYGIQDQIMALEWVQKHISALGGDPSRVTVFGQSSGGQSVVALLSSTAAKGLFSGALVQSANFDLPWFPRDLYSKYIAPEVANAVGCEANESEESLVKCLRSVPASMYLDNSTEFQTATKISSSAIANHFYNNTQATGAFMPMVDDTGSGVVDGQFNALLANNTLPINVPTMFTTVRDEASLYMDILRILAPTKAPLATLLNATFDETLAQNIIASGAYNVNDSDTGAVLNALSDVLTHSQWTCPQGYLLDNSNSAFPSLYEIQITDGHAQTSNMPDICYPNTGYNASCHTSDNLLAWGTLNTKTEDVKPYYDDRDILHSQLLHDVFGAFFRERNPNPDLEFLKIRGPAYASTLSIFGGDVGFSIEQYTAGERNMTVLGMPRSSTANFVNEDICPVLSDYGFTFQRAHLSD
;
A
#
# COMPACT_ATOMS: atom_id res chain seq x y z
N MET A 1 -8.03 21.64 -35.42
CA MET A 1 -8.84 22.88 -35.54
C MET A 1 -8.73 23.40 -36.97
N ALA A 2 -9.78 24.01 -37.54
CA ALA A 2 -9.79 24.54 -38.90
C ALA A 2 -9.70 26.07 -38.92
N HIS A 3 -8.80 26.64 -39.72
CA HIS A 3 -8.80 28.06 -40.05
C HIS A 3 -9.63 28.29 -41.33
N PRO A 4 -10.58 29.24 -41.35
CA PRO A 4 -11.29 29.61 -42.58
C PRO A 4 -10.35 30.39 -43.53
N HIS A 5 -10.64 30.32 -44.83
CA HIS A 5 -9.97 31.05 -45.93
C HIS A 5 -8.62 30.50 -46.46
N SER A 6 -8.47 29.18 -46.62
CA SER A 6 -7.92 28.66 -47.88
C SER A 6 -8.43 27.24 -48.19
N GLY A 7 -8.86 27.00 -49.43
CA GLY A 7 -9.49 25.73 -49.84
C GLY A 7 -8.51 24.55 -50.03
N LYS A 8 -7.50 24.41 -49.18
CA LYS A 8 -6.53 23.30 -49.23
C LYS A 8 -6.58 22.51 -47.91
N ARG A 9 -7.04 21.26 -47.96
CA ARG A 9 -6.80 20.30 -46.86
C ARG A 9 -5.30 20.00 -46.81
N VAL A 10 -4.64 20.39 -45.72
CA VAL A 10 -3.37 19.78 -45.31
C VAL A 10 -3.74 18.51 -44.56
N LEU A 11 -3.48 17.35 -45.15
CA LEU A 11 -3.59 16.08 -44.44
C LEU A 11 -2.41 15.96 -43.46
N GLY A 12 -2.72 15.69 -42.20
CA GLY A 12 -1.73 15.30 -41.20
C GLY A 12 -1.16 13.90 -41.49
N PRO A 13 -0.24 13.41 -40.64
CA PRO A 13 0.19 12.02 -40.70
C PRO A 13 -1.00 11.08 -40.49
N GLY A 14 -1.07 9.99 -41.25
CA GLY A 14 -2.19 9.06 -41.21
C GLY A 14 -1.81 7.63 -41.59
N VAL A 15 -2.68 6.69 -41.20
CA VAL A 15 -2.56 5.26 -41.50
C VAL A 15 -3.81 4.81 -42.26
N GLU A 16 -3.62 4.25 -43.45
CA GLU A 16 -4.69 3.62 -44.26
C GLU A 16 -4.60 2.10 -44.11
N ILE A 17 -5.68 1.46 -43.66
CA ILE A 17 -5.78 0.00 -43.52
C ILE A 17 -6.90 -0.51 -44.43
N LYS A 18 -6.63 -1.56 -45.22
CA LYS A 18 -7.65 -2.23 -46.05
C LYS A 18 -7.88 -3.68 -45.64
N ALA A 19 -9.10 -3.93 -45.15
CA ALA A 19 -9.66 -5.27 -44.95
C ALA A 19 -10.22 -5.84 -46.26
N ALA A 20 -10.35 -7.17 -46.34
CA ALA A 20 -10.74 -7.88 -47.55
C ALA A 20 -12.15 -7.56 -48.10
N GLY A 21 -13.00 -6.87 -47.33
CA GLY A 21 -14.35 -6.43 -47.72
C GLY A 21 -14.43 -5.04 -48.38
N GLY A 22 -13.33 -4.30 -48.51
CA GLY A 22 -13.27 -3.05 -49.29
C GLY A 22 -13.69 -1.76 -48.58
N ASN A 23 -14.25 -1.82 -47.37
CA ASN A 23 -14.52 -0.62 -46.57
C ASN A 23 -13.22 -0.03 -46.00
N LEU A 24 -13.12 1.30 -46.06
CA LEU A 24 -12.04 2.10 -45.46
C LEU A 24 -12.38 2.44 -44.01
N VAL A 25 -11.39 2.32 -43.12
CA VAL A 25 -11.43 2.89 -41.77
C VAL A 25 -10.23 3.83 -41.65
N GLU A 26 -10.49 5.09 -41.36
CA GLU A 26 -9.46 6.09 -41.07
C GLU A 26 -9.25 6.09 -39.55
N ALA A 27 -8.03 5.78 -39.09
CA ALA A 27 -7.70 5.69 -37.67
C ALA A 27 -6.57 6.67 -37.33
N GLU A 28 -6.78 7.50 -36.32
CA GLU A 28 -5.76 8.39 -35.76
C GLU A 28 -4.90 7.59 -34.77
N VAL A 29 -3.59 7.47 -35.04
CA VAL A 29 -2.68 6.60 -34.28
C VAL A 29 -1.63 7.44 -33.56
N GLN A 30 -1.68 7.48 -32.23
CA GLN A 30 -0.55 7.92 -31.40
C GLN A 30 0.45 6.77 -31.21
N ILE A 31 1.75 7.06 -31.32
CA ILE A 31 2.84 6.07 -31.22
C ILE A 31 3.83 6.51 -30.12
N ARG A 32 4.10 5.65 -29.12
CA ARG A 32 5.06 5.87 -28.01
C ARG A 32 6.12 4.74 -27.91
N VAL A 33 7.29 5.02 -27.30
CA VAL A 33 8.58 4.46 -27.78
C VAL A 33 9.75 4.34 -26.74
N TRP A 34 10.41 3.17 -26.55
CA TRP A 34 11.60 2.86 -25.67
C TRP A 34 12.44 1.57 -26.04
N MET A 35 13.81 1.57 -26.22
CA MET A 35 14.65 0.43 -26.78
C MET A 35 15.66 -0.30 -25.88
N THR A 36 15.68 -1.64 -26.06
CA THR A 36 16.83 -2.57 -25.88
C THR A 36 16.55 -3.87 -26.65
N GLY A 37 17.60 -4.59 -27.13
CA GLY A 37 17.47 -5.93 -27.72
C GLY A 37 18.49 -6.30 -28.82
N LEU A 38 18.23 -5.92 -30.08
CA LEU A 38 18.90 -6.52 -31.25
C LEU A 38 20.20 -5.84 -31.73
N LEU A 39 20.47 -4.58 -31.35
CA LEU A 39 21.59 -3.82 -31.93
C LEU A 39 22.98 -4.33 -31.53
N MET A 40 23.14 -4.91 -30.34
CA MET A 40 24.42 -5.51 -29.91
C MET A 40 24.80 -6.77 -30.71
N TRP A 41 23.82 -7.52 -31.23
CA TRP A 41 24.10 -8.69 -32.07
C TRP A 41 24.56 -8.30 -33.49
N ALA A 42 24.00 -7.22 -34.04
CA ALA A 42 24.38 -6.70 -35.36
C ALA A 42 25.80 -6.08 -35.37
N PHE A 43 26.18 -5.35 -34.32
CA PHE A 43 27.52 -4.74 -34.23
C PHE A 43 28.65 -5.77 -34.11
N ALA A 44 28.39 -6.96 -33.55
CA ALA A 44 29.38 -8.03 -33.45
C ALA A 44 29.77 -8.66 -34.80
N GLN A 45 28.96 -8.48 -35.86
CA GLN A 45 29.16 -9.11 -37.17
C GLN A 45 29.85 -8.21 -38.21
N LEU A 46 30.08 -6.92 -37.91
CA LEU A 46 30.62 -5.94 -38.88
C LEU A 46 32.01 -5.43 -38.51
N LYS A 47 32.99 -6.34 -38.44
CA LYS A 47 34.40 -5.98 -38.63
C LYS A 47 34.71 -5.89 -40.13
N THR A 48 34.76 -4.69 -40.70
CA THR A 48 35.84 -4.21 -41.62
C THR A 48 35.52 -2.84 -42.25
N THR A 49 36.60 -2.12 -42.60
CA THR A 49 36.69 -0.87 -43.40
C THR A 49 36.37 0.46 -42.71
N GLN A 50 37.00 1.52 -43.24
CA GLN A 50 37.38 2.75 -42.52
C GLN A 50 36.54 3.97 -42.92
N GLY A 51 36.46 4.95 -42.01
CA GLY A 51 36.43 6.37 -42.39
C GLY A 51 35.11 7.14 -42.17
N LEU A 52 34.83 7.55 -40.94
CA LEU A 52 34.03 8.74 -40.62
C LEU A 52 34.62 9.46 -39.38
N PRO A 53 34.55 10.81 -39.29
CA PRO A 53 35.17 11.60 -38.23
C PRO A 53 34.32 11.63 -36.93
N PRO A 54 34.92 12.00 -35.78
CA PRO A 54 34.24 11.95 -34.48
C PRO A 54 33.26 13.12 -34.31
N TYR A 55 32.08 12.85 -33.73
CA TYR A 55 31.25 13.86 -33.10
C TYR A 55 30.72 13.40 -31.74
N THR A 56 30.63 14.37 -30.85
CA THR A 56 30.33 14.27 -29.43
C THR A 56 28.84 14.36 -29.11
N ALA A 57 28.51 14.00 -27.86
CA ALA A 57 27.32 14.37 -27.08
C ALA A 57 26.15 13.37 -27.02
N VAL A 58 25.98 12.83 -25.79
CA VAL A 58 24.72 12.62 -25.03
C VAL A 58 23.72 11.57 -25.57
N GLY A 59 23.26 10.69 -24.68
CA GLY A 59 22.39 9.56 -25.02
C GLY A 59 20.89 9.78 -24.81
N GLN A 60 20.09 8.92 -25.44
CA GLN A 60 18.74 8.45 -25.07
C GLN A 60 18.34 7.29 -26.01
N ASP A 61 17.69 6.23 -25.52
CA ASP A 61 17.36 4.99 -26.28
C ASP A 61 15.84 4.79 -26.55
N TRP A 62 15.43 4.43 -27.79
CA TRP A 62 14.02 4.48 -28.28
C TRP A 62 13.55 3.21 -29.14
N LYS A 63 12.47 2.46 -28.80
CA LYS A 63 11.81 1.35 -29.59
C LYS A 63 10.31 1.43 -29.62
N PHE A 64 9.77 1.05 -30.73
CA PHE A 64 8.37 1.19 -31.04
C PHE A 64 7.70 -0.18 -30.85
N TYR A 65 6.52 -0.20 -30.25
CA TYR A 65 5.54 -1.27 -30.46
C TYR A 65 4.30 -0.64 -31.12
N ILE A 66 3.58 -1.42 -31.91
CA ILE A 66 2.31 -1.00 -32.54
C ILE A 66 1.29 -2.10 -32.27
N ALA A 67 0.17 -1.74 -31.65
CA ALA A 67 -1.00 -2.60 -31.54
C ALA A 67 -2.05 -2.19 -32.58
N ILE A 68 -2.67 -3.16 -33.25
CA ILE A 68 -3.79 -2.94 -34.16
C ILE A 68 -4.89 -3.94 -33.79
N GLY A 69 -5.97 -3.45 -33.20
CA GLY A 69 -7.19 -4.22 -33.00
C GLY A 69 -8.04 -4.19 -34.26
N VAL A 70 -8.61 -5.34 -34.65
CA VAL A 70 -9.64 -5.44 -35.69
C VAL A 70 -10.71 -6.38 -35.17
N GLU A 71 -11.91 -5.86 -34.91
CA GLU A 71 -13.07 -6.69 -34.64
C GLU A 71 -13.60 -7.28 -35.97
N GLY A 72 -13.77 -8.60 -36.00
CA GLY A 72 -14.22 -9.35 -37.17
C GLY A 72 -13.12 -10.20 -37.81
N SER A 73 -13.51 -11.39 -38.29
CA SER A 73 -12.62 -12.47 -38.75
C SER A 73 -11.99 -12.25 -40.14
N GLY A 74 -11.43 -11.07 -40.39
CA GLY A 74 -10.88 -10.66 -41.69
C GLY A 74 -9.35 -10.68 -41.75
N VAL A 75 -8.78 -11.32 -42.77
CA VAL A 75 -7.33 -11.27 -43.05
C VAL A 75 -6.95 -9.89 -43.61
N LEU A 76 -6.00 -9.22 -42.96
CA LEU A 76 -5.43 -7.93 -43.39
C LEU A 76 -4.66 -8.06 -44.70
N LYS A 77 -4.83 -7.10 -45.62
CA LYS A 77 -4.27 -7.19 -46.98
C LYS A 77 -3.28 -6.09 -47.36
N GLU A 78 -3.46 -4.86 -46.88
CA GLU A 78 -2.51 -3.76 -47.11
C GLU A 78 -2.60 -2.71 -45.98
N VAL A 79 -1.45 -2.15 -45.58
CA VAL A 79 -1.32 -1.03 -44.64
C VAL A 79 -0.38 0.02 -45.26
N ARG A 80 -0.79 1.29 -45.26
CA ARG A 80 0.03 2.42 -45.73
C ARG A 80 0.15 3.50 -44.66
N ILE A 81 1.35 4.09 -44.56
CA ILE A 81 1.69 5.15 -43.61
C ILE A 81 2.42 6.26 -44.38
N TRP A 82 2.04 7.53 -44.18
CA TRP A 82 2.74 8.67 -44.79
C TRP A 82 2.66 9.94 -43.92
N GLY A 83 3.59 10.86 -44.17
CA GLY A 83 3.77 12.11 -43.43
C GLY A 83 5.21 12.27 -42.92
N PRO A 84 5.66 13.50 -42.60
CA PRO A 84 6.83 13.69 -41.74
C PRO A 84 6.48 13.31 -40.28
N LEU A 85 7.46 12.85 -39.52
CA LEU A 85 7.31 12.55 -38.09
C LEU A 85 7.83 13.73 -37.26
N THR A 86 7.13 14.05 -36.18
CA THR A 86 7.47 15.11 -35.21
C THR A 86 7.68 14.47 -33.85
N ASP A 87 8.68 14.95 -33.08
CA ASP A 87 8.87 14.54 -31.68
C ASP A 87 7.97 15.34 -30.72
N LEU A 88 8.06 15.02 -29.42
CA LEU A 88 7.26 15.66 -28.36
C LEU A 88 7.62 17.13 -28.14
N ASP A 89 8.79 17.59 -28.60
CA ASP A 89 9.27 18.97 -28.51
C ASP A 89 9.01 19.78 -29.80
N GLY A 90 8.34 19.19 -30.80
CA GLY A 90 7.89 19.87 -32.01
C GLY A 90 8.86 19.83 -33.21
N HIS A 91 10.00 19.13 -33.13
CA HIS A 91 10.95 19.08 -34.22
C HIS A 91 10.52 18.10 -35.32
N THR A 92 10.42 18.61 -36.56
CA THR A 92 9.90 17.85 -37.70
C THR A 92 11.03 17.20 -38.52
N THR A 93 10.99 15.88 -38.67
CA THR A 93 11.97 15.13 -39.47
C THR A 93 11.87 15.41 -40.97
N SER A 94 13.00 15.42 -41.69
CA SER A 94 12.99 15.64 -43.13
C SER A 94 12.45 14.43 -43.91
N VAL A 95 11.62 14.68 -44.92
CA VAL A 95 10.89 13.68 -45.73
C VAL A 95 11.77 12.55 -46.27
N LYS A 96 13.08 12.80 -46.45
CA LYS A 96 14.06 11.82 -46.92
C LYS A 96 14.40 10.76 -45.86
N HIS A 97 14.47 11.14 -44.58
CA HIS A 97 14.71 10.21 -43.47
C HIS A 97 13.45 9.39 -43.14
N THR A 98 12.28 10.03 -43.08
CA THR A 98 11.00 9.35 -42.81
C THR A 98 10.72 8.27 -43.87
N ARG A 99 10.99 8.55 -45.15
CA ARG A 99 10.91 7.55 -46.24
C ARG A 99 11.91 6.40 -46.12
N SER A 100 13.05 6.60 -45.45
CA SER A 100 14.03 5.52 -45.20
C SER A 100 13.54 4.59 -44.09
N LEU A 101 13.10 5.17 -42.97
CA LEU A 101 12.55 4.43 -41.83
C LEU A 101 11.30 3.62 -42.21
N LEU A 102 10.36 4.21 -42.94
CA LEU A 102 9.15 3.54 -43.42
C LEU A 102 9.44 2.38 -44.38
N ARG A 103 10.48 2.45 -45.22
CA ARG A 103 10.92 1.32 -46.06
C ARG A 103 11.50 0.18 -45.23
N THR A 104 12.23 0.50 -44.16
CA THR A 104 12.80 -0.51 -43.26
C THR A 104 11.70 -1.22 -42.48
N LEU A 105 10.76 -0.48 -41.88
CA LEU A 105 9.60 -1.05 -41.19
C LEU A 105 8.73 -1.90 -42.12
N ARG A 106 8.47 -1.43 -43.35
CA ARG A 106 7.77 -2.21 -44.37
C ARG A 106 8.47 -3.54 -44.68
N ARG A 107 9.80 -3.54 -44.85
CA ARG A 107 10.58 -4.78 -45.09
C ARG A 107 10.54 -5.74 -43.90
N VAL A 108 10.56 -5.22 -42.66
CA VAL A 108 10.40 -6.07 -41.46
C VAL A 108 9.01 -6.70 -41.44
N MET A 109 7.94 -5.93 -41.66
CA MET A 109 6.57 -6.48 -41.70
C MET A 109 6.36 -7.46 -42.86
N GLU A 110 6.86 -7.18 -44.07
CA GLU A 110 6.82 -8.11 -45.21
C GLU A 110 7.60 -9.42 -44.91
N TYR A 111 8.70 -9.35 -44.14
CA TYR A 111 9.47 -10.53 -43.72
C TYR A 111 8.74 -11.37 -42.65
N THR A 112 8.09 -10.72 -41.68
CA THR A 112 7.28 -11.38 -40.63
C THR A 112 6.01 -12.02 -41.20
N VAL A 113 5.26 -11.31 -42.05
CA VAL A 113 4.07 -11.84 -42.72
C VAL A 113 4.43 -12.95 -43.69
N GLY A 114 5.56 -12.85 -44.40
CA GLY A 114 6.06 -13.91 -45.28
C GLY A 114 6.41 -15.23 -44.57
N HIS A 115 6.83 -15.19 -43.31
CA HIS A 115 7.13 -16.41 -42.53
C HIS A 115 5.93 -16.96 -41.75
N LEU A 116 4.88 -16.17 -41.51
CA LEU A 116 3.63 -16.62 -40.88
C LEU A 116 2.72 -17.42 -41.81
N ILE A 117 2.97 -17.43 -43.13
CA ILE A 117 2.15 -18.13 -44.13
C ILE A 117 2.62 -19.58 -44.40
N TYR A 118 3.71 -20.04 -43.76
CA TYR A 118 4.23 -21.41 -43.92
C TYR A 118 4.51 -22.14 -42.59
N ILE A 119 3.47 -22.23 -41.75
CA ILE A 119 3.38 -23.27 -40.71
C ILE A 119 2.11 -24.08 -40.98
N PRO A 120 2.19 -25.41 -41.18
CA PRO A 120 1.00 -26.22 -41.41
C PRO A 120 0.12 -26.26 -40.15
N THR A 121 -1.19 -26.17 -40.36
CA THR A 121 -2.22 -26.10 -39.32
C THR A 121 -2.27 -27.35 -38.43
N ALA A 122 -1.61 -27.32 -37.27
CA ALA A 122 -1.83 -28.27 -36.18
C ALA A 122 -1.22 -27.81 -34.84
N ALA A 123 -1.84 -26.87 -34.12
CA ALA A 123 -1.75 -26.75 -32.64
C ALA A 123 -2.68 -25.63 -32.10
N ILE A 124 -3.29 -25.89 -30.93
CA ILE A 124 -3.93 -24.93 -30.01
C ILE A 124 -5.16 -24.18 -30.58
N TRP A 125 -6.30 -24.87 -30.52
CA TRP A 125 -7.50 -24.28 -29.92
C TRP A 125 -7.64 -24.88 -28.52
N VAL A 126 -7.51 -24.04 -27.48
CA VAL A 126 -8.15 -24.29 -26.17
C VAL A 126 -8.73 -22.94 -25.75
N ILE A 127 -9.97 -22.70 -26.19
CA ILE A 127 -10.84 -21.70 -25.57
C ILE A 127 -11.42 -22.37 -24.32
N SER A 128 -11.39 -21.67 -23.18
CA SER A 128 -12.25 -22.04 -22.06
C SER A 128 -13.68 -21.70 -22.46
N LEU A 129 -14.48 -22.72 -22.77
CA LEU A 129 -15.93 -22.60 -22.90
C LEU A 129 -16.59 -23.21 -21.69
N ASP A 130 -17.60 -22.51 -21.19
CA ASP A 130 -18.39 -22.91 -20.03
C ASP A 130 -19.10 -24.25 -20.21
N ARG A 131 -19.46 -24.83 -19.06
CA ARG A 131 -20.31 -26.01 -18.99
C ARG A 131 -21.75 -25.66 -19.36
N GLU A 132 -22.28 -26.34 -20.37
CA GLU A 132 -23.66 -26.84 -20.30
C GLU A 132 -23.73 -28.29 -20.82
N HIS A 133 -24.49 -29.10 -20.09
CA HIS A 133 -25.05 -30.42 -20.43
C HIS A 133 -24.14 -31.61 -20.82
N GLU A 134 -24.10 -32.56 -19.87
CA GLU A 134 -24.37 -34.00 -20.02
C GLU A 134 -23.45 -34.99 -20.81
N GLU A 135 -23.12 -36.05 -20.08
CA GLU A 135 -23.02 -37.48 -20.45
C GLU A 135 -21.99 -38.03 -21.48
N ASP A 136 -20.97 -38.66 -20.86
CA ASP A 136 -20.45 -40.01 -21.15
C ASP A 136 -19.36 -40.28 -22.24
N CYS A 137 -18.63 -41.37 -22.00
CA CYS A 137 -17.82 -42.19 -22.93
C CYS A 137 -16.35 -41.81 -23.28
N GLN A 138 -15.41 -42.44 -22.54
CA GLN A 138 -14.27 -43.22 -23.09
C GLN A 138 -13.19 -42.56 -23.99
N ILE A 139 -12.77 -41.30 -23.80
CA ILE A 139 -11.53 -40.77 -24.46
C ILE A 139 -10.49 -40.21 -23.48
N ARG A 140 -9.80 -41.10 -22.74
CA ARG A 140 -8.57 -40.74 -21.97
C ARG A 140 -7.31 -41.56 -22.30
N LYS A 141 -7.36 -42.48 -23.28
CA LYS A 141 -6.26 -43.42 -23.56
C LYS A 141 -5.55 -43.27 -24.91
N ILE A 142 -6.02 -42.41 -25.82
CA ILE A 142 -5.48 -42.29 -27.20
C ILE A 142 -4.57 -41.06 -27.38
N CYS A 143 -4.84 -39.93 -26.74
CA CYS A 143 -4.10 -38.68 -26.97
C CYS A 143 -2.61 -38.71 -26.54
N LYS A 144 -2.19 -39.62 -25.66
CA LYS A 144 -0.77 -39.76 -25.26
C LYS A 144 0.12 -40.39 -26.34
N THR A 145 -0.44 -41.08 -27.33
CA THR A 145 0.35 -41.86 -28.31
C THR A 145 0.77 -41.04 -29.54
N ILE A 146 0.01 -40.00 -29.91
CA ILE A 146 0.24 -39.22 -31.14
C ILE A 146 1.48 -38.31 -31.01
N ASN A 147 1.67 -37.66 -29.86
CA ASN A 147 2.81 -36.77 -29.64
C ASN A 147 4.18 -37.50 -29.68
N ALA A 148 4.22 -38.79 -29.34
CA ALA A 148 5.46 -39.58 -29.41
C ALA A 148 5.91 -39.85 -30.86
N CYS A 149 4.97 -40.10 -31.79
CA CYS A 149 5.28 -40.42 -33.18
C CYS A 149 5.82 -39.21 -33.97
N ALA A 150 5.29 -38.00 -33.71
CA ALA A 150 5.77 -36.78 -34.35
C ALA A 150 7.23 -36.44 -33.96
N ALA A 151 7.56 -36.59 -32.68
CA ALA A 151 8.92 -36.37 -32.18
C ALA A 151 9.93 -37.37 -32.80
N LEU A 152 9.57 -38.65 -32.90
CA LEU A 152 10.41 -39.70 -33.50
C LEU A 152 10.67 -39.49 -35.01
N ALA A 153 9.71 -38.90 -35.74
CA ALA A 153 9.86 -38.60 -37.16
C ALA A 153 10.87 -37.46 -37.42
N LEU A 154 10.78 -36.35 -36.68
CA LEU A 154 11.78 -35.27 -36.76
C LEU A 154 13.17 -35.75 -36.37
N TRP A 155 13.28 -36.56 -35.32
CA TRP A 155 14.57 -37.04 -34.81
C TRP A 155 15.32 -37.88 -35.86
N LYS A 156 14.61 -38.76 -36.58
CA LYS A 156 15.19 -39.56 -37.68
C LYS A 156 15.71 -38.70 -38.85
N TYR A 157 15.04 -37.60 -39.18
CA TYR A 157 15.44 -36.73 -40.29
C TYR A 157 16.70 -35.91 -39.97
N VAL A 158 16.86 -35.47 -38.72
CA VAL A 158 18.06 -34.75 -38.26
C VAL A 158 19.26 -35.70 -38.09
N TYR A 159 19.04 -36.91 -37.54
CA TYR A 159 20.11 -37.88 -37.26
C TYR A 159 20.84 -38.37 -38.53
N LEU A 160 20.17 -38.42 -39.68
CA LEU A 160 20.72 -38.95 -40.94
C LEU A 160 21.58 -37.96 -41.74
N LYS A 161 21.74 -36.69 -41.33
CA LYS A 161 22.49 -35.66 -42.09
C LYS A 161 23.66 -34.97 -41.38
N MET A 162 23.93 -35.25 -40.11
CA MET A 162 25.04 -34.61 -39.38
C MET A 162 26.21 -35.57 -39.10
N LYS A 163 27.44 -35.10 -39.35
CA LYS A 163 28.66 -35.90 -39.13
C LYS A 163 28.85 -36.23 -37.63
N PRO A 164 29.35 -37.43 -37.28
CA PRO A 164 29.26 -37.99 -35.92
C PRO A 164 30.02 -37.23 -34.83
N LYS A 165 30.90 -36.27 -35.17
CA LYS A 165 31.60 -35.43 -34.19
C LYS A 165 30.75 -34.29 -33.62
N PHE A 166 29.61 -33.93 -34.22
CA PHE A 166 28.75 -32.86 -33.73
C PHE A 166 27.67 -33.33 -32.72
N VAL A 167 27.29 -34.61 -32.78
CA VAL A 167 26.19 -35.15 -31.95
C VAL A 167 26.57 -35.22 -30.47
N ILE A 168 27.82 -35.59 -30.16
CA ILE A 168 28.34 -35.69 -28.78
C ILE A 168 28.42 -34.31 -28.10
N ALA A 169 28.77 -33.26 -28.85
CA ALA A 169 28.78 -31.90 -28.33
C ALA A 169 27.36 -31.38 -28.03
N LEU A 170 26.38 -31.69 -28.89
CA LEU A 170 25.01 -31.25 -28.68
C LEU A 170 24.31 -32.00 -27.53
N SER A 171 24.58 -33.30 -27.33
CA SER A 171 23.98 -34.06 -26.22
C SER A 171 24.57 -33.71 -24.84
N LEU A 172 25.78 -33.15 -24.78
CA LEU A 172 26.31 -32.53 -23.56
C LEU A 172 25.73 -31.13 -23.30
N LEU A 173 25.36 -30.39 -24.35
CA LEU A 173 24.74 -29.05 -24.24
C LEU A 173 23.23 -29.08 -23.96
N PHE A 174 22.50 -30.09 -24.45
CA PHE A 174 21.06 -30.25 -24.18
C PHE A 174 20.75 -31.03 -22.90
N GLY A 175 21.76 -31.56 -22.19
CA GLY A 175 21.60 -32.21 -20.89
C GLY A 175 21.39 -31.27 -19.70
N GLN A 176 21.52 -29.94 -19.89
CA GLN A 176 21.41 -28.92 -18.85
C GLN A 176 20.33 -27.86 -19.13
N VAL A 177 19.36 -28.16 -20.01
CA VAL A 177 18.17 -27.30 -20.23
C VAL A 177 16.88 -28.11 -20.10
N LEU A 178 16.81 -28.91 -19.04
CA LEU A 178 15.58 -28.90 -18.23
C LEU A 178 15.66 -27.64 -17.35
N ALA A 179 14.54 -27.01 -17.06
CA ALA A 179 14.53 -25.89 -16.14
C ALA A 179 15.02 -26.38 -14.77
N GLU A 180 16.22 -25.96 -14.36
CA GLU A 180 16.49 -25.81 -12.93
C GLU A 180 15.46 -24.81 -12.42
N GLU A 181 14.49 -25.29 -11.66
CA GLU A 181 13.76 -24.45 -10.73
C GLU A 181 14.83 -23.76 -9.89
N ARG A 182 15.01 -22.45 -10.08
CA ARG A 182 15.90 -21.66 -9.24
C ARG A 182 15.28 -21.61 -7.87
N HIS A 183 15.66 -22.56 -7.03
CA HIS A 183 15.30 -22.56 -5.63
C HIS A 183 15.97 -21.33 -5.00
N HIS A 184 15.17 -20.30 -4.74
CA HIS A 184 15.62 -19.13 -3.99
C HIS A 184 16.15 -19.58 -2.61
N PRO A 185 17.12 -18.87 -2.03
CA PRO A 185 17.70 -19.27 -0.75
C PRO A 185 16.63 -19.36 0.34
N LEU A 186 16.47 -20.56 0.89
CA LEU A 186 15.58 -20.80 2.02
C LEU A 186 16.25 -20.28 3.30
N VAL A 187 15.59 -19.38 4.03
CA VAL A 187 16.17 -18.74 5.25
C VAL A 187 16.59 -19.76 6.30
N THR A 188 15.88 -20.89 6.41
CA THR A 188 16.24 -21.97 7.35
C THR A 188 17.57 -22.66 7.03
N SER A 189 18.17 -22.48 5.83
CA SER A 189 19.52 -22.97 5.53
C SER A 189 20.61 -21.88 5.68
N LEU A 190 20.21 -20.62 5.83
CA LEU A 190 21.11 -19.48 6.05
C LEU A 190 21.25 -19.11 7.53
N GLY A 191 20.28 -19.51 8.36
CA GLY A 191 20.13 -19.02 9.73
C GLY A 191 19.38 -17.68 9.77
N ALA A 192 19.24 -17.11 10.96
CA ALA A 192 18.53 -15.85 11.12
C ALA A 192 19.25 -14.69 10.42
N LEU A 193 18.49 -13.86 9.70
CA LEU A 193 18.97 -12.74 8.91
C LEU A 193 18.36 -11.42 9.42
N ARG A 194 19.16 -10.36 9.46
CA ARG A 194 18.70 -9.01 9.81
C ARG A 194 19.17 -7.99 8.78
N VAL A 195 18.28 -7.14 8.28
CA VAL A 195 18.65 -5.93 7.53
C VAL A 195 19.09 -4.85 8.53
N LEU A 196 20.24 -4.26 8.26
CA LEU A 196 20.73 -3.06 8.94
C LEU A 196 20.69 -1.91 7.93
N HIS A 197 20.04 -0.80 8.28
CA HIS A 197 19.95 0.39 7.45
C HIS A 197 19.92 1.62 8.34
N TYR A 198 20.91 2.50 8.18
CA TYR A 198 20.98 3.75 8.93
C TYR A 198 19.92 4.75 8.43
N ASN A 199 18.70 4.60 8.94
CA ASN A 199 17.54 5.35 8.48
C ASN A 199 17.49 6.76 9.08
N ASN A 200 17.78 7.78 8.28
CA ASN A 200 17.74 9.18 8.67
C ASN A 200 16.45 9.91 8.27
N LEU A 201 15.54 9.23 7.56
CA LEU A 201 14.31 9.76 6.95
C LEU A 201 14.48 10.96 6.00
N GLY A 202 15.70 11.44 5.76
CA GLY A 202 15.97 12.57 4.88
C GLY A 202 15.68 12.27 3.40
N PRO A 203 15.73 13.28 2.51
CA PRO A 203 15.17 13.17 1.16
C PRO A 203 15.75 12.07 0.28
N GLN A 204 17.02 11.70 0.49
CA GLN A 204 17.67 10.59 -0.21
C GLN A 204 17.61 9.27 0.58
N ASN A 205 17.46 9.34 1.92
CA ASN A 205 17.54 8.25 2.90
C ASN A 205 18.52 7.13 2.48
N ASN A 206 19.72 7.53 2.07
CA ASN A 206 20.73 6.69 1.41
C ASN A 206 21.78 6.17 2.40
N GLY A 207 21.42 6.04 3.67
CA GLY A 207 22.30 5.55 4.73
C GLY A 207 22.78 4.13 4.47
N THR A 208 23.94 3.81 5.06
CA THR A 208 24.64 2.54 4.81
C THR A 208 23.75 1.36 5.17
N SER A 209 23.75 0.37 4.27
CA SER A 209 22.87 -0.80 4.32
C SER A 209 23.69 -2.09 4.28
N ALA A 210 23.33 -3.05 5.12
CA ALA A 210 24.00 -4.34 5.27
C ALA A 210 23.00 -5.44 5.67
N VAL A 211 23.42 -6.70 5.57
CA VAL A 211 22.66 -7.84 6.11
C VAL A 211 23.53 -8.60 7.10
N LEU A 212 23.07 -8.73 8.35
CA LEU A 212 23.71 -9.58 9.36
C LEU A 212 23.13 -10.99 9.29
N ALA A 213 23.99 -11.99 9.13
CA ALA A 213 23.66 -13.40 9.34
C ALA A 213 24.14 -13.82 10.74
N HIS A 214 23.21 -14.06 11.66
CA HIS A 214 23.52 -14.31 13.08
C HIS A 214 24.12 -15.70 13.34
N GLU A 215 23.77 -16.70 12.52
CA GLU A 215 24.20 -18.07 12.77
C GLU A 215 25.72 -18.23 12.51
N HIS A 216 26.44 -18.57 13.58
CA HIS A 216 27.88 -18.64 13.61
C HIS A 216 28.44 -19.73 12.68
N SER A 217 29.23 -19.32 11.69
CA SER A 217 29.71 -20.20 10.62
C SER A 217 31.19 -19.95 10.30
N SER A 218 31.85 -20.86 9.57
CA SER A 218 33.24 -20.62 9.14
C SER A 218 33.30 -19.47 8.13
N TYR A 219 34.48 -18.90 7.88
CA TYR A 219 34.63 -17.81 6.91
C TYR A 219 34.15 -18.21 5.49
N ALA A 220 34.39 -19.47 5.11
CA ALA A 220 33.95 -20.00 3.81
C ALA A 220 32.43 -20.14 3.75
N ASP A 221 31.81 -20.65 4.81
CA ASP A 221 30.35 -20.78 4.91
C ASP A 221 29.68 -19.40 4.96
N ALA A 222 30.25 -18.45 5.70
CA ALA A 222 29.81 -17.05 5.77
C ALA A 222 29.84 -16.37 4.38
N THR A 223 30.94 -16.58 3.63
CA THR A 223 31.04 -16.12 2.24
C THR A 223 29.95 -16.74 1.36
N ALA A 224 29.69 -18.04 1.52
CA ALA A 224 28.64 -18.74 0.79
C ALA A 224 27.23 -18.25 1.16
N LYS A 225 26.95 -17.96 2.44
CA LYS A 225 25.69 -17.38 2.92
C LYS A 225 25.42 -16.01 2.32
N CYS A 226 26.41 -15.10 2.33
CA CYS A 226 26.28 -13.81 1.65
C CYS A 226 26.03 -14.00 0.14
N THR A 227 26.78 -14.90 -0.50
CA THR A 227 26.62 -15.19 -1.94
C THR A 227 25.24 -15.76 -2.28
N ALA A 228 24.67 -16.59 -1.41
CA ALA A 228 23.35 -17.18 -1.58
C ALA A 228 22.24 -16.12 -1.60
N ILE A 229 22.35 -15.07 -0.78
CA ILE A 229 21.47 -13.90 -0.82
C ILE A 229 21.91 -12.83 -1.84
N GLY A 230 22.76 -13.17 -2.83
CA GLY A 230 23.18 -12.25 -3.89
C GLY A 230 24.21 -11.18 -3.49
N GLU A 231 24.84 -11.32 -2.32
CA GLU A 231 25.73 -10.34 -1.69
C GLU A 231 27.15 -10.88 -1.48
N LYS A 232 28.01 -10.07 -0.86
CA LYS A 232 29.38 -10.45 -0.46
C LYS A 232 29.58 -10.14 1.01
N LEU A 233 30.63 -10.70 1.62
CA LEU A 233 31.08 -10.24 2.94
C LEU A 233 31.40 -8.74 2.86
N PHE A 234 30.93 -7.97 3.84
CA PHE A 234 30.98 -6.52 3.84
C PHE A 234 32.43 -6.02 3.78
N PRO A 235 32.81 -5.16 2.82
CA PRO A 235 34.18 -4.66 2.73
C PRO A 235 34.42 -3.60 3.81
N TRP A 236 35.34 -3.86 4.74
CA TRP A 236 35.70 -2.89 5.78
C TRP A 236 37.01 -2.17 5.41
N PRO A 237 36.96 -0.91 4.92
CA PRO A 237 38.17 -0.19 4.52
C PRO A 237 39.12 0.09 5.68
N SER A 238 40.42 0.23 5.39
CA SER A 238 41.45 0.54 6.39
C SER A 238 41.44 2.00 6.87
N LYS A 239 40.63 2.85 6.26
CA LYS A 239 40.38 4.24 6.67
C LYS A 239 38.93 4.39 7.08
N GLN A 240 38.70 5.10 8.18
CA GLN A 240 37.36 5.43 8.64
C GLN A 240 36.64 6.32 7.61
N ASN A 241 35.38 5.98 7.35
CA ASN A 241 34.47 6.71 6.49
C ASN A 241 33.08 6.78 7.14
N ASP A 242 32.15 7.48 6.49
CA ASP A 242 30.80 7.66 7.02
C ASP A 242 30.09 6.30 7.19
N SER A 243 30.22 5.38 6.23
CA SER A 243 29.63 4.03 6.31
C SER A 243 30.08 3.19 7.51
N GLN A 244 31.35 3.29 7.94
CA GLN A 244 31.81 2.62 9.16
C GLN A 244 31.21 3.26 10.43
N THR A 245 30.89 4.55 10.37
CA THR A 245 30.31 5.29 11.49
C THR A 245 28.81 4.99 11.61
N GLU A 246 28.10 4.99 10.48
CA GLU A 246 26.68 4.60 10.38
C GLU A 246 26.44 3.14 10.83
N LEU A 247 27.26 2.20 10.34
CA LEU A 247 27.23 0.82 10.83
C LEU A 247 27.71 0.68 12.28
N GLY A 248 28.49 1.63 12.78
CA GLY A 248 28.82 1.74 14.21
C GLY A 248 27.56 1.80 15.05
N TYR A 249 26.69 2.78 14.79
CA TYR A 249 25.42 2.96 15.50
C TYR A 249 24.48 1.77 15.37
N GLU A 250 24.35 1.18 14.18
CA GLU A 250 23.53 -0.02 14.00
C GLU A 250 24.08 -1.21 14.81
N LEU A 251 25.40 -1.37 14.91
CA LEU A 251 26.01 -2.44 15.73
C LEU A 251 25.95 -2.14 17.24
N ASP A 252 26.11 -0.88 17.67
CA ASP A 252 25.90 -0.47 19.06
C ASP A 252 24.45 -0.73 19.49
N TYR A 253 23.49 -0.51 18.59
CA TYR A 253 22.08 -0.85 18.80
C TYR A 253 21.85 -2.36 19.00
N LEU A 254 22.51 -3.22 18.23
CA LEU A 254 22.41 -4.67 18.44
C LEU A 254 22.97 -5.11 19.79
N VAL A 255 24.02 -4.47 20.29
CA VAL A 255 24.55 -4.71 21.65
C VAL A 255 23.55 -4.23 22.70
N PHE A 256 22.93 -3.06 22.53
CA PHE A 256 21.86 -2.58 23.41
C PHE A 256 20.65 -3.54 23.45
N LYS A 257 20.27 -4.11 22.31
CA LYS A 257 19.20 -5.12 22.20
C LYS A 257 19.61 -6.52 22.65
N LYS A 258 20.89 -6.77 22.98
CA LYS A 258 21.46 -8.08 23.31
C LYS A 258 21.30 -9.11 22.19
N GLU A 259 21.39 -8.64 20.95
CA GLU A 259 21.43 -9.47 19.74
C GLU A 259 22.87 -9.82 19.31
N LEU A 260 23.84 -9.06 19.83
CA LEU A 260 25.28 -9.28 19.77
C LEU A 260 25.89 -8.90 21.12
N GLU A 261 27.01 -9.50 21.51
CA GLU A 261 27.78 -9.10 22.69
C GLU A 261 28.88 -8.08 22.32
N ALA A 262 29.33 -7.28 23.29
CA ALA A 262 30.33 -6.24 23.01
C ALA A 262 31.71 -6.81 22.59
N ASP A 263 32.04 -8.04 23.02
CA ASP A 263 33.26 -8.76 22.66
C ASP A 263 33.10 -9.70 21.44
N ASP A 264 31.92 -9.71 20.80
CA ASP A 264 31.71 -10.46 19.56
C ASP A 264 32.61 -9.99 18.40
N TYR A 265 32.75 -10.89 17.43
CA TYR A 265 33.48 -10.67 16.20
C TYR A 265 32.60 -11.01 14.99
N LEU A 266 32.58 -10.14 13.97
CA LEU A 266 31.82 -10.35 12.73
C LEU A 266 32.74 -10.67 11.55
N TRP A 267 32.44 -11.72 10.77
CA TRP A 267 33.11 -11.96 9.49
C TRP A 267 32.81 -10.83 8.49
N LEU A 268 33.85 -10.41 7.76
CA LEU A 268 33.85 -9.31 6.78
C LEU A 268 34.91 -9.56 5.70
N SER A 269 34.97 -8.71 4.67
CA SER A 269 36.03 -8.77 3.65
C SER A 269 37.03 -7.61 3.74
N THR A 270 38.27 -7.88 3.32
CA THR A 270 39.38 -6.93 3.24
C THR A 270 40.16 -7.08 1.93
N GLU A 271 40.91 -6.05 1.53
CA GLU A 271 41.83 -6.13 0.38
C GLU A 271 42.96 -7.15 0.56
N GLN A 272 43.17 -7.67 1.78
CA GLN A 272 44.24 -8.60 2.13
C GLN A 272 43.75 -10.06 2.28
N ASP A 273 42.47 -10.31 1.98
CA ASP A 273 41.87 -11.64 2.12
C ASP A 273 42.53 -12.66 1.20
N SER A 274 42.81 -13.83 1.76
CA SER A 274 43.29 -14.98 1.00
C SER A 274 42.84 -16.26 1.68
N HIS A 275 42.91 -17.40 0.98
CA HIS A 275 42.56 -18.71 1.56
C HIS A 275 43.37 -19.13 2.81
N LYS A 276 44.31 -18.31 3.28
CA LYS A 276 45.10 -18.53 4.52
C LYS A 276 44.89 -17.48 5.60
N ASN A 277 44.42 -16.28 5.26
CA ASN A 277 44.26 -15.15 6.18
C ASN A 277 42.80 -14.70 6.13
N CYS A 278 42.08 -14.87 7.24
CA CYS A 278 40.71 -14.41 7.41
C CYS A 278 40.64 -13.37 8.52
N PHE A 279 39.70 -12.44 8.38
CA PHE A 279 39.62 -11.24 9.20
C PHE A 279 38.20 -11.02 9.71
N ALA A 280 38.07 -10.49 10.93
CA ALA A 280 36.78 -10.18 11.55
C ALA A 280 36.81 -8.81 12.24
N LEU A 281 35.69 -8.09 12.26
CA LEU A 281 35.51 -6.86 13.04
C LEU A 281 35.29 -7.23 14.49
N SER A 282 36.15 -6.77 15.40
CA SER A 282 35.84 -6.72 16.83
C SER A 282 34.85 -5.57 17.08
N ILE A 283 33.67 -5.88 17.65
CA ILE A 283 32.61 -4.88 17.86
C ILE A 283 33.10 -3.77 18.81
N SER A 284 33.46 -4.10 20.05
CA SER A 284 33.96 -3.14 21.05
C SER A 284 35.17 -2.32 20.60
N ARG A 285 36.08 -2.87 19.79
CA ARG A 285 37.30 -2.16 19.37
C ARG A 285 37.14 -1.38 18.06
N ARG A 286 36.04 -1.62 17.32
CA ARG A 286 35.82 -1.12 15.94
C ARG A 286 37.04 -1.35 15.02
N GLN A 287 37.71 -2.48 15.20
CA GLN A 287 38.97 -2.84 14.53
C GLN A 287 38.90 -4.23 13.91
N ILE A 288 39.49 -4.35 12.72
CA ILE A 288 39.71 -5.63 12.07
C ILE A 288 40.81 -6.40 12.82
N VAL A 289 40.55 -7.66 13.16
CA VAL A 289 41.53 -8.59 13.73
C VAL A 289 41.68 -9.84 12.87
N PRO A 290 42.89 -10.42 12.76
CA PRO A 290 43.07 -11.72 12.11
C PRO A 290 42.47 -12.83 12.98
N LYS A 291 41.77 -13.77 12.35
CA LYS A 291 41.12 -14.93 12.99
C LYS A 291 41.44 -16.20 12.19
N GLN A 292 41.31 -17.37 12.82
CA GLN A 292 41.40 -18.63 12.09
C GLN A 292 40.13 -18.79 11.25
N CYS A 293 40.24 -19.02 9.94
CA CYS A 293 39.11 -19.15 9.01
C CYS A 293 38.05 -20.21 9.40
N ARG A 294 38.39 -21.12 10.32
CA ARG A 294 37.54 -22.18 10.90
C ARG A 294 36.81 -21.79 12.18
N GLU A 295 37.11 -20.62 12.77
CA GLU A 295 36.31 -20.08 13.87
C GLU A 295 34.86 -19.91 13.38
N LYS A 296 33.90 -20.09 14.29
CA LYS A 296 32.49 -19.89 13.98
C LYS A 296 32.06 -18.53 14.50
N LEU A 297 31.77 -17.61 13.59
CA LEU A 297 31.36 -16.24 13.88
C LEU A 297 30.13 -15.88 13.03
N PRO A 298 29.27 -14.94 13.49
CA PRO A 298 28.26 -14.31 12.63
C PRO A 298 28.94 -13.53 11.49
N ALA A 299 28.19 -13.22 10.44
CA ALA A 299 28.72 -12.61 9.22
C ALA A 299 27.97 -11.33 8.84
N LEU A 300 28.72 -10.28 8.50
CA LEU A 300 28.17 -9.06 7.93
C LEU A 300 28.31 -9.13 6.40
N CYS A 301 27.17 -9.11 5.70
CA CYS A 301 27.08 -9.05 4.25
C CYS A 301 26.78 -7.61 3.77
N THR A 302 27.16 -7.28 2.55
CA THR A 302 26.67 -6.09 1.84
C THR A 302 25.14 -6.13 1.68
N SER A 303 24.52 -4.97 1.44
CA SER A 303 23.18 -4.90 0.85
C SER A 303 23.24 -3.96 -0.36
N THR A 304 23.03 -4.49 -1.56
CA THR A 304 23.17 -3.77 -2.84
C THR A 304 21.87 -3.35 -3.55
N PRO A 305 20.65 -3.83 -3.22
CA PRO A 305 19.44 -3.15 -3.69
C PRO A 305 19.36 -1.74 -3.11
N PRO A 306 18.78 -0.78 -3.85
CA PRO A 306 18.34 0.48 -3.27
C PRO A 306 17.15 0.23 -2.32
N ALA A 307 16.75 1.26 -1.59
CA ALA A 307 15.41 1.30 -1.00
C ALA A 307 14.36 1.32 -2.11
N THR A 308 13.21 0.70 -1.88
CA THR A 308 12.06 0.84 -2.76
C THR A 308 11.53 2.27 -2.74
N THR A 309 11.11 2.75 -3.90
CA THR A 309 10.32 3.98 -4.08
C THR A 309 9.14 3.70 -5.01
N ASP A 310 8.26 4.68 -5.22
CA ASP A 310 7.28 4.64 -6.31
C ASP A 310 7.90 4.40 -7.70
N LEU A 311 9.08 4.96 -7.96
CA LEU A 311 9.81 4.80 -9.22
C LEU A 311 10.64 3.49 -9.34
N ASP A 312 11.09 2.88 -8.24
CA ASP A 312 11.78 1.56 -8.24
C ASP A 312 11.18 0.63 -7.16
N SER A 313 10.08 -0.03 -7.50
CA SER A 313 9.37 -0.99 -6.65
C SER A 313 9.54 -2.45 -7.06
N ALA A 314 10.31 -2.74 -8.11
CA ALA A 314 10.42 -4.07 -8.68
C ALA A 314 11.36 -5.00 -7.89
N ALA A 315 10.85 -6.16 -7.47
CA ALA A 315 11.65 -7.18 -6.80
C ALA A 315 12.81 -7.67 -7.68
N ARG A 316 14.03 -7.52 -7.19
CA ARG A 316 15.26 -7.93 -7.88
C ARG A 316 15.49 -9.43 -7.69
N GLU A 317 15.75 -10.16 -8.77
CA GLU A 317 15.92 -11.62 -8.74
C GLU A 317 17.04 -12.09 -7.79
N THR A 318 18.13 -11.33 -7.68
CA THR A 318 19.24 -11.59 -6.74
C THR A 318 18.91 -11.25 -5.28
N ALA A 319 17.79 -10.58 -5.03
CA ALA A 319 17.31 -10.17 -3.71
C ALA A 319 16.20 -11.07 -3.16
N LYS A 320 15.71 -12.03 -3.96
CA LYS A 320 14.64 -12.95 -3.58
C LYS A 320 15.14 -14.03 -2.62
N LEU A 321 14.28 -14.39 -1.68
CA LEU A 321 14.53 -15.45 -0.70
C LEU A 321 13.21 -16.13 -0.31
N THR A 322 13.31 -17.29 0.33
CA THR A 322 12.15 -18.09 0.70
C THR A 322 12.08 -18.31 2.21
N VAL A 323 10.89 -18.14 2.78
CA VAL A 323 10.57 -18.43 4.19
C VAL A 323 9.46 -19.48 4.22
N THR A 324 9.50 -20.39 5.20
CA THR A 324 8.44 -21.38 5.44
C THR A 324 7.70 -21.09 6.75
N SER A 325 6.38 -21.31 6.76
CA SER A 325 5.51 -21.10 7.91
C SER A 325 4.37 -22.10 7.89
N ASN A 326 4.43 -23.09 8.80
CA ASN A 326 3.53 -24.25 8.78
C ASN A 326 3.58 -24.97 7.41
N ASP A 327 2.45 -25.02 6.70
CA ASP A 327 2.30 -25.56 5.34
C ASP A 327 2.64 -24.57 4.21
N TYR A 328 2.87 -23.29 4.53
CA TYR A 328 3.15 -22.23 3.56
C TYR A 328 4.64 -22.06 3.27
N THR A 329 4.92 -21.70 2.02
CA THR A 329 6.23 -21.29 1.51
C THR A 329 6.08 -19.92 0.84
N PHE A 330 6.64 -18.87 1.43
CA PHE A 330 6.59 -17.51 0.90
C PHE A 330 7.91 -17.16 0.22
N THR A 331 7.87 -16.80 -1.06
CA THR A 331 9.03 -16.20 -1.75
C THR A 331 8.89 -14.68 -1.68
N GLY A 332 9.70 -14.03 -0.86
CA GLY A 332 9.78 -12.58 -0.75
C GLY A 332 11.06 -12.03 -1.35
N TYR A 333 11.38 -10.77 -1.07
CA TYR A 333 12.66 -10.15 -1.44
C TYR A 333 13.11 -9.15 -0.37
N ARG A 334 14.36 -8.67 -0.45
CA ARG A 334 14.84 -7.54 0.37
C ARG A 334 15.11 -6.30 -0.49
N ASP A 335 14.83 -5.12 0.06
CA ASP A 335 15.39 -3.85 -0.42
C ASP A 335 16.53 -3.39 0.51
N ALA A 336 16.92 -2.11 0.46
CA ALA A 336 17.89 -1.56 1.41
C ALA A 336 17.38 -1.55 2.88
N ARG A 337 16.06 -1.46 3.11
CA ARG A 337 15.45 -1.15 4.42
C ARG A 337 14.84 -2.36 5.11
N SER A 338 14.33 -3.35 4.36
CA SER A 338 13.54 -4.44 4.91
C SER A 338 13.52 -5.69 4.00
N PHE A 339 13.13 -6.81 4.60
CA PHE A 339 12.54 -7.93 3.88
C PHE A 339 11.05 -7.67 3.64
N ARG A 340 10.56 -8.06 2.47
CA ARG A 340 9.26 -7.70 1.89
C ARG A 340 8.55 -8.94 1.36
N PHE A 341 7.33 -9.15 1.82
CA PHE A 341 6.43 -10.22 1.38
C PHE A 341 5.08 -9.59 1.04
N LEU A 342 4.86 -9.30 -0.23
CA LEU A 342 3.75 -8.49 -0.73
C LEU A 342 2.67 -9.40 -1.36
N GLY A 343 1.40 -8.99 -1.34
CA GLY A 343 0.32 -9.70 -2.01
C GLY A 343 0.01 -11.10 -1.46
N VAL A 344 0.32 -11.36 -0.18
CA VAL A 344 0.08 -12.66 0.46
C VAL A 344 -1.42 -12.83 0.77
N PRO A 345 -2.12 -13.84 0.21
CA PRO A 345 -3.54 -14.03 0.46
C PRO A 345 -3.78 -14.55 1.88
N PHE A 346 -4.68 -13.88 2.62
CA PHE A 346 -5.07 -14.30 3.97
C PHE A 346 -6.42 -15.04 3.98
N ALA A 347 -7.32 -14.70 3.05
CA ALA A 347 -8.61 -15.34 2.84
C ALA A 347 -8.75 -15.91 1.42
N SER A 348 -9.70 -16.80 1.22
CA SER A 348 -10.12 -17.25 -0.12
C SER A 348 -10.85 -16.12 -0.86
N PRO A 349 -10.80 -16.06 -2.21
CA PRO A 349 -11.41 -14.98 -2.98
C PRO A 349 -12.92 -14.85 -2.71
N PRO A 350 -13.43 -13.66 -2.34
CA PRO A 350 -14.84 -13.43 -1.99
C PRO A 350 -15.75 -13.28 -3.23
N ILE A 351 -15.63 -14.22 -4.17
CA ILE A 351 -16.39 -14.28 -5.44
C ILE A 351 -17.55 -15.29 -5.34
N ASP A 352 -18.44 -15.27 -6.34
CA ASP A 352 -19.58 -16.19 -6.46
C ASP A 352 -20.42 -16.22 -5.15
N ASP A 353 -20.59 -17.41 -4.55
CA ASP A 353 -21.30 -17.59 -3.28
C ASP A 353 -20.62 -16.94 -2.06
N LEU A 354 -19.33 -16.59 -2.17
CA LEU A 354 -18.58 -15.86 -1.13
C LEU A 354 -18.70 -14.33 -1.26
N ARG A 355 -19.30 -13.83 -2.35
CA ARG A 355 -19.67 -12.41 -2.44
C ARG A 355 -20.84 -12.13 -1.49
N LEU A 356 -20.78 -11.02 -0.74
CA LEU A 356 -21.73 -10.72 0.33
C LEU A 356 -21.86 -11.89 1.33
N ALA A 357 -20.72 -12.38 1.81
CA ALA A 357 -20.61 -13.43 2.81
C ALA A 357 -19.33 -13.24 3.67
N PRO A 358 -19.28 -13.79 4.89
CA PRO A 358 -18.07 -13.86 5.72
C PRO A 358 -16.86 -14.41 4.94
N PRO A 359 -15.64 -13.86 5.15
CA PRO A 359 -14.44 -14.41 4.54
C PRO A 359 -14.18 -15.83 5.04
N GLN A 360 -13.60 -16.66 4.17
CA GLN A 360 -13.15 -18.01 4.53
C GLN A 360 -11.64 -18.08 4.46
N GLY A 361 -11.01 -18.86 5.34
CA GLY A 361 -9.55 -19.05 5.34
C GLY A 361 -9.02 -19.51 3.97
N TYR A 362 -7.81 -19.07 3.62
CA TYR A 362 -7.25 -19.30 2.28
C TYR A 362 -7.06 -20.79 1.93
N THR A 363 -7.73 -21.24 0.87
CA THR A 363 -7.70 -22.64 0.37
C THR A 363 -6.78 -22.87 -0.83
N GLY A 364 -6.22 -21.79 -1.42
CA GLY A 364 -5.36 -21.87 -2.61
C GLY A 364 -3.94 -22.42 -2.37
N PRO A 365 -3.08 -22.38 -3.41
CA PRO A 365 -1.72 -22.93 -3.37
C PRO A 365 -0.88 -22.39 -2.21
N LYS A 366 -0.15 -23.26 -1.51
CA LYS A 366 0.66 -22.87 -0.34
C LYS A 366 2.05 -22.33 -0.68
N ASN A 367 2.46 -22.43 -1.95
CA ASN A 367 3.66 -21.79 -2.47
C ASN A 367 3.27 -20.41 -3.03
N ILE A 368 3.54 -19.36 -2.27
CA ILE A 368 3.16 -17.97 -2.58
C ILE A 368 4.37 -17.23 -3.15
N ASP A 369 4.23 -16.68 -4.36
CA ASP A 369 5.11 -15.63 -4.86
C ASP A 369 4.66 -14.30 -4.23
N ALA A 370 5.36 -13.90 -3.17
CA ALA A 370 5.08 -12.71 -2.39
C ALA A 370 5.99 -11.53 -2.81
N THR A 371 6.32 -11.42 -4.09
CA THR A 371 7.25 -10.39 -4.61
C THR A 371 6.57 -9.16 -5.23
N ARG A 372 5.24 -9.11 -5.23
CA ARG A 372 4.43 -8.03 -5.83
C ARG A 372 3.19 -7.75 -4.99
N MET A 373 2.75 -6.50 -4.95
CA MET A 373 1.45 -6.15 -4.39
C MET A 373 0.33 -6.94 -5.11
N GLY A 374 -0.67 -7.37 -4.36
CA GLY A 374 -1.87 -7.99 -4.92
C GLY A 374 -2.85 -6.97 -5.48
N ASP A 375 -3.92 -7.46 -6.11
CA ASP A 375 -4.97 -6.60 -6.66
C ASP A 375 -5.70 -5.83 -5.54
N ILE A 376 -6.15 -4.62 -5.87
CA ILE A 376 -6.94 -3.75 -4.99
C ILE A 376 -8.42 -4.15 -5.04
N CYS A 377 -9.17 -3.93 -3.97
CA CYS A 377 -10.59 -4.21 -3.94
C CYS A 377 -11.38 -3.27 -4.87
N ILE A 378 -12.49 -3.78 -5.42
CA ILE A 378 -13.43 -3.03 -6.27
C ILE A 378 -13.82 -1.68 -5.62
N GLN A 379 -13.51 -0.59 -6.32
CA GLN A 379 -13.75 0.80 -5.91
C GLN A 379 -13.57 1.73 -7.12
N SER A 380 -14.11 2.94 -7.10
CA SER A 380 -13.83 3.91 -8.16
C SER A 380 -12.48 4.61 -7.98
N PRO A 381 -11.90 5.15 -9.07
CA PRO A 381 -10.74 6.04 -8.98
C PRO A 381 -10.98 7.21 -8.02
N SER A 382 -9.97 7.55 -7.22
CA SER A 382 -10.02 8.64 -6.26
C SER A 382 -8.91 9.66 -6.52
N PRO A 383 -9.16 10.97 -6.43
CA PRO A 383 -8.08 11.97 -6.46
C PRO A 383 -7.10 11.82 -5.28
N LEU A 384 -7.56 11.20 -4.18
CA LEU A 384 -6.75 10.91 -2.98
C LEU A 384 -5.86 9.66 -3.11
N SER A 385 -6.01 8.87 -4.17
CA SER A 385 -5.14 7.72 -4.46
C SER A 385 -4.29 8.00 -5.70
N THR A 386 -2.98 8.00 -5.52
CA THR A 386 -2.01 8.12 -6.62
C THR A 386 -1.67 6.77 -7.27
N VAL A 387 -2.25 5.65 -6.78
CA VAL A 387 -1.98 4.31 -7.32
C VAL A 387 -2.62 4.19 -8.71
N PRO A 388 -1.85 3.93 -9.78
CA PRO A 388 -2.41 3.60 -11.08
C PRO A 388 -3.30 2.36 -10.97
N ILE A 389 -4.46 2.37 -11.62
CA ILE A 389 -5.48 1.32 -11.45
C ILE A 389 -5.42 0.25 -12.57
N PRO A 390 -4.29 -0.44 -12.80
CA PRO A 390 -4.28 -1.86 -13.20
C PRO A 390 -4.27 -2.77 -11.96
N GLY A 391 -5.05 -3.84 -11.98
CA GLY A 391 -5.12 -4.79 -10.86
C GLY A 391 -6.16 -4.42 -9.83
N MET A 392 -7.43 -4.35 -10.26
CA MET A 392 -8.59 -4.24 -9.38
C MET A 392 -9.43 -5.52 -9.53
N SER A 393 -9.78 -6.14 -8.41
CA SER A 393 -10.45 -7.45 -8.37
C SER A 393 -11.32 -7.58 -7.13
N GLU A 394 -12.22 -8.56 -7.14
CA GLU A 394 -12.81 -9.09 -5.90
C GLU A 394 -11.83 -10.01 -5.16
N ASP A 395 -10.92 -10.67 -5.88
CA ASP A 395 -9.77 -11.38 -5.32
C ASP A 395 -8.71 -10.40 -4.80
N CYS A 396 -9.09 -9.65 -3.76
CA CYS A 396 -8.30 -8.57 -3.18
C CYS A 396 -7.90 -8.83 -1.72
N LEU A 397 -8.26 -9.98 -1.12
CA LEU A 397 -8.02 -10.29 0.30
C LEU A 397 -6.58 -10.74 0.56
N ASN A 398 -5.67 -9.81 0.30
CA ASN A 398 -4.23 -9.95 0.44
C ASN A 398 -3.64 -8.94 1.44
N LEU A 399 -2.48 -9.29 2.01
CA LEU A 399 -1.70 -8.48 2.91
C LEU A 399 -0.22 -8.44 2.52
N ASN A 400 0.49 -7.45 3.05
CA ASN A 400 1.89 -7.17 2.79
C ASN A 400 2.64 -7.12 4.12
N VAL A 401 3.82 -7.74 4.20
CA VAL A 401 4.66 -7.75 5.41
C VAL A 401 6.02 -7.14 5.10
N PHE A 402 6.41 -6.16 5.92
CA PHE A 402 7.71 -5.50 5.92
C PHE A 402 8.40 -5.79 7.25
N THR A 403 9.59 -6.37 7.22
CA THR A 403 10.30 -6.79 8.45
C THR A 403 11.80 -6.52 8.37
N PRO A 404 12.45 -6.03 9.46
CA PRO A 404 13.91 -5.92 9.51
C PRO A 404 14.59 -7.28 9.76
N PHE A 405 13.83 -8.32 10.15
CA PHE A 405 14.39 -9.52 10.74
C PHE A 405 13.63 -10.79 10.32
N LEU A 406 14.38 -11.82 9.91
CA LEU A 406 13.85 -13.15 9.61
C LEU A 406 14.52 -14.19 10.53
N PRO A 407 13.76 -14.88 11.40
CA PRO A 407 14.30 -15.84 12.35
C PRO A 407 14.71 -17.16 11.69
N HIS A 408 15.43 -17.98 12.48
CA HIS A 408 15.64 -19.40 12.17
C HIS A 408 14.59 -20.24 12.92
N ASN A 409 14.04 -21.28 12.29
CA ASN A 409 12.88 -22.02 12.81
C ASN A 409 13.10 -22.71 14.18
N ASP A 410 14.34 -23.00 14.58
CA ASP A 410 14.65 -23.76 15.82
C ASP A 410 14.89 -22.90 17.09
N THR A 411 15.00 -21.57 17.00
CA THR A 411 15.49 -20.75 18.11
C THR A 411 14.38 -20.18 18.99
N LYS A 412 13.93 -20.98 19.98
CA LYS A 412 12.98 -20.57 21.04
C LYS A 412 13.39 -19.34 21.87
N ASN A 413 14.63 -18.87 21.74
CA ASN A 413 15.19 -17.71 22.44
C ASN A 413 15.42 -16.50 21.52
N THR A 414 14.98 -16.53 20.26
CA THR A 414 15.06 -15.37 19.37
C THR A 414 14.02 -14.33 19.74
N ALA A 415 14.46 -13.12 20.08
CA ALA A 415 13.56 -12.00 20.27
C ALA A 415 12.84 -11.67 18.95
N LEU A 416 11.51 -11.71 18.97
CA LEU A 416 10.64 -11.30 17.86
C LEU A 416 10.27 -9.81 18.01
N ARG A 417 10.00 -9.13 16.89
CA ARG A 417 9.68 -7.69 16.88
C ARG A 417 8.19 -7.43 17.10
N PRO A 418 7.81 -6.30 17.73
CA PRO A 418 6.41 -5.92 17.79
C PRO A 418 5.84 -5.78 16.37
N VAL A 419 4.54 -6.00 16.22
CA VAL A 419 3.87 -5.98 14.92
C VAL A 419 2.89 -4.81 14.88
N ALA A 420 2.99 -3.95 13.87
CA ALA A 420 2.03 -2.88 13.59
C ALA A 420 1.17 -3.31 12.39
N VAL A 421 -0.14 -3.47 12.58
CA VAL A 421 -1.09 -3.92 11.54
C VAL A 421 -1.99 -2.76 11.14
N TYR A 422 -1.92 -2.34 9.87
CA TYR A 422 -2.57 -1.13 9.38
C TYR A 422 -3.89 -1.40 8.64
N MET A 423 -4.91 -0.63 9.01
CA MET A 423 -6.16 -0.47 8.28
C MET A 423 -6.17 0.92 7.61
N TYR A 424 -6.26 0.97 6.27
CA TYR A 424 -6.27 2.24 5.54
C TYR A 424 -7.59 3.02 5.66
N GLY A 425 -7.50 4.33 5.42
CA GLY A 425 -8.66 5.22 5.31
C GLY A 425 -9.32 5.25 3.94
N GLY A 426 -10.39 6.05 3.81
CA GLY A 426 -11.15 6.23 2.56
C GLY A 426 -12.67 6.10 2.70
N GLY A 427 -13.24 6.26 3.90
CA GLY A 427 -14.68 6.27 4.14
C GLY A 427 -15.36 4.93 3.82
N PHE A 428 -14.63 3.82 3.99
CA PHE A 428 -15.06 2.44 3.68
C PHE A 428 -15.43 2.15 2.21
N ILE A 429 -15.31 3.12 1.30
CA ILE A 429 -15.70 2.98 -0.13
C ILE A 429 -14.49 3.00 -1.09
N LYS A 430 -13.33 3.47 -0.64
CA LYS A 430 -12.08 3.54 -1.41
C LYS A 430 -10.86 3.37 -0.47
N GLY A 431 -9.68 3.21 -1.03
CA GLY A 431 -8.42 2.97 -0.32
C GLY A 431 -7.73 1.67 -0.74
N THR A 432 -6.42 1.55 -0.48
CA THR A 432 -5.68 0.31 -0.73
C THR A 432 -4.40 0.21 0.09
N ALA A 433 -4.03 -1.01 0.48
CA ALA A 433 -2.76 -1.34 1.13
C ALA A 433 -1.54 -1.23 0.18
N SER A 434 -1.78 -1.07 -1.12
CA SER A 434 -0.76 -0.94 -2.17
C SER A 434 -0.28 0.50 -2.41
N MET A 435 -0.78 1.48 -1.64
CA MET A 435 -0.30 2.86 -1.68
C MET A 435 1.12 2.98 -1.11
N ILE A 436 2.03 3.60 -1.88
CA ILE A 436 3.43 3.83 -1.49
C ILE A 436 3.56 4.72 -0.23
N ASP A 437 2.55 5.55 0.01
CA ASP A 437 2.32 6.35 1.21
C ASP A 437 2.41 5.51 2.50
N TYR A 438 2.07 4.22 2.42
CA TYR A 438 2.05 3.25 3.52
C TYR A 438 3.16 2.17 3.40
N ASP A 439 4.31 2.48 2.76
CA ASP A 439 5.45 1.56 2.72
C ASP A 439 6.05 1.35 4.11
N GLY A 440 5.96 0.11 4.61
CA GLY A 440 6.45 -0.25 5.96
C GLY A 440 7.97 -0.29 6.11
N GLY A 441 8.76 -0.09 5.06
CA GLY A 441 10.21 -0.22 5.09
C GLY A 441 10.90 0.78 6.05
N ASN A 442 10.35 1.98 6.21
CA ASN A 442 10.88 2.96 7.15
C ASN A 442 10.64 2.56 8.61
N PHE A 443 9.42 2.14 8.97
CA PHE A 443 9.13 1.60 10.30
C PHE A 443 9.95 0.35 10.61
N ALA A 444 10.15 -0.54 9.64
CA ALA A 444 10.99 -1.71 9.79
C ALA A 444 12.44 -1.37 10.17
N SER A 445 13.10 -0.50 9.39
CA SER A 445 14.52 -0.14 9.57
C SER A 445 14.79 0.84 10.71
N ARG A 446 13.92 1.84 10.90
CA ARG A 446 14.08 2.88 11.92
C ARG A 446 13.53 2.45 13.28
N SER A 447 12.30 1.91 13.31
CA SER A 447 11.59 1.62 14.56
C SER A 447 11.72 0.17 15.06
N ASP A 448 12.39 -0.72 14.32
CA ASP A 448 12.61 -2.15 14.68
C ASP A 448 11.29 -2.92 14.94
N VAL A 449 10.32 -2.72 14.05
CA VAL A 449 8.98 -3.37 14.09
C VAL A 449 8.70 -4.15 12.81
N VAL A 450 7.83 -5.16 12.87
CA VAL A 450 7.21 -5.71 11.66
C VAL A 450 5.98 -4.86 11.34
N VAL A 451 5.83 -4.47 10.07
CA VAL A 451 4.61 -3.79 9.59
C VAL A 451 3.83 -4.73 8.70
N VAL A 452 2.51 -4.76 8.90
CA VAL A 452 1.55 -5.45 8.04
C VAL A 452 0.56 -4.44 7.49
N THR A 453 0.41 -4.35 6.17
CA THR A 453 -0.71 -3.62 5.53
C THR A 453 -1.64 -4.63 4.87
N LEU A 454 -2.96 -4.41 4.89
CA LEU A 454 -3.94 -5.38 4.38
C LEU A 454 -5.09 -4.73 3.62
N ASN A 455 -5.56 -5.40 2.58
CA ASN A 455 -6.80 -5.05 1.89
C ASN A 455 -8.00 -5.70 2.58
N TYR A 456 -9.12 -4.99 2.60
CA TYR A 456 -10.42 -5.46 3.09
C TYR A 456 -11.50 -4.99 2.12
N ARG A 457 -12.64 -5.68 2.02
CA ARG A 457 -13.71 -5.31 1.06
C ARG A 457 -14.31 -3.94 1.38
N LEU A 458 -14.70 -3.23 0.33
CA LEU A 458 -15.18 -1.84 0.36
C LEU A 458 -16.60 -1.71 -0.22
N GLY A 459 -17.24 -0.58 0.08
CA GLY A 459 -18.58 -0.23 -0.42
C GLY A 459 -19.63 -1.31 -0.12
N ALA A 460 -20.54 -1.53 -1.06
CA ALA A 460 -21.55 -2.58 -0.91
C ALA A 460 -20.95 -3.99 -0.74
N LEU A 461 -19.84 -4.29 -1.42
CA LEU A 461 -19.20 -5.62 -1.32
C LEU A 461 -18.60 -5.88 0.07
N GLY A 462 -18.18 -4.82 0.78
CA GLY A 462 -17.67 -4.89 2.15
C GLY A 462 -18.72 -4.72 3.24
N PHE A 463 -19.83 -4.03 2.96
CA PHE A 463 -20.71 -3.51 4.03
C PHE A 463 -22.21 -3.62 3.74
N LEU A 464 -22.68 -4.29 2.68
CA LEU A 464 -24.12 -4.46 2.44
C LEU A 464 -24.73 -5.60 3.27
N SER A 465 -25.93 -5.37 3.83
CA SER A 465 -26.86 -6.41 4.27
C SER A 465 -28.23 -6.21 3.63
N THR A 466 -28.85 -7.30 3.21
CA THR A 466 -30.21 -7.42 2.66
C THR A 466 -31.25 -7.76 3.73
N GLY A 467 -30.84 -8.11 4.95
CA GLY A 467 -31.71 -8.72 5.95
C GLY A 467 -31.11 -9.99 6.54
N SER A 468 -31.91 -11.04 6.65
CA SER A 468 -31.63 -12.26 7.42
C SER A 468 -30.59 -13.19 6.80
N LEU A 469 -30.36 -13.10 5.48
CA LEU A 469 -29.46 -13.98 4.74
C LEU A 469 -28.03 -13.43 4.60
N THR A 470 -27.79 -12.18 5.00
CA THR A 470 -26.48 -11.52 4.89
C THR A 470 -26.16 -10.70 6.15
N THR A 471 -25.01 -10.95 6.78
CA THR A 471 -24.64 -10.31 8.05
C THR A 471 -24.18 -8.87 7.90
N GLY A 472 -23.66 -8.50 6.73
CA GLY A 472 -22.92 -7.24 6.57
C GLY A 472 -21.58 -7.24 7.31
N SER A 473 -21.00 -6.04 7.48
CA SER A 473 -19.69 -5.81 8.13
C SER A 473 -18.54 -6.68 7.61
N TYR A 474 -18.61 -7.18 6.37
CA TYR A 474 -17.62 -8.08 5.79
C TYR A 474 -16.21 -7.48 5.76
N GLY A 475 -16.07 -6.17 5.54
CA GLY A 475 -14.77 -5.49 5.62
C GLY A 475 -14.12 -5.57 7.01
N ILE A 476 -14.89 -5.59 8.10
CA ILE A 476 -14.36 -5.83 9.47
C ILE A 476 -14.02 -7.31 9.66
N GLN A 477 -14.85 -8.22 9.14
CA GLN A 477 -14.57 -9.66 9.18
C GLN A 477 -13.29 -10.01 8.39
N ASP A 478 -13.03 -9.33 7.27
CA ASP A 478 -11.79 -9.46 6.49
C ASP A 478 -10.56 -9.04 7.31
N GLN A 479 -10.67 -7.93 8.06
CA GLN A 479 -9.61 -7.47 8.98
C GLN A 479 -9.37 -8.48 10.12
N ILE A 480 -10.43 -9.08 10.68
CA ILE A 480 -10.32 -10.14 11.70
C ILE A 480 -9.60 -11.36 11.12
N MET A 481 -9.99 -11.86 9.93
CA MET A 481 -9.32 -12.97 9.24
C MET A 481 -7.83 -12.66 8.93
N ALA A 482 -7.50 -11.42 8.58
CA ALA A 482 -6.12 -10.99 8.40
C ALA A 482 -5.34 -10.98 9.73
N LEU A 483 -5.97 -10.60 10.85
CA LEU A 483 -5.36 -10.68 12.18
C LEU A 483 -5.18 -12.14 12.66
N GLU A 484 -6.11 -13.04 12.36
CA GLU A 484 -5.94 -14.48 12.58
C GLU A 484 -4.76 -15.05 11.77
N TRP A 485 -4.58 -14.60 10.52
CA TRP A 485 -3.41 -14.93 9.71
C TRP A 485 -2.12 -14.42 10.37
N VAL A 486 -2.10 -13.17 10.87
CA VAL A 486 -0.96 -12.59 11.59
C VAL A 486 -0.62 -13.44 12.81
N GLN A 487 -1.59 -13.77 13.67
CA GLN A 487 -1.39 -14.64 14.84
C GLN A 487 -0.77 -16.00 14.47
N LYS A 488 -1.19 -16.58 13.34
CA LYS A 488 -0.74 -17.90 12.90
C LYS A 488 0.63 -17.91 12.20
N HIS A 489 1.00 -16.84 11.48
CA HIS A 489 2.11 -16.87 10.53
C HIS A 489 3.22 -15.83 10.77
N ILE A 490 2.97 -14.72 11.48
CA ILE A 490 3.91 -13.58 11.55
C ILE A 490 5.24 -13.90 12.24
N SER A 491 5.27 -14.91 13.11
CA SER A 491 6.48 -15.38 13.79
C SER A 491 7.56 -15.87 12.83
N ALA A 492 7.18 -16.53 11.73
CA ALA A 492 8.12 -16.93 10.67
C ALA A 492 8.71 -15.71 9.93
N LEU A 493 8.04 -14.57 9.97
CA LEU A 493 8.45 -13.29 9.37
C LEU A 493 9.05 -12.32 10.42
N GLY A 494 9.42 -12.84 11.60
CA GLY A 494 10.11 -12.10 12.66
C GLY A 494 9.22 -11.29 13.59
N GLY A 495 7.90 -11.32 13.41
CA GLY A 495 6.93 -10.61 14.24
C GLY A 495 6.50 -11.40 15.48
N ASP A 496 6.21 -10.70 16.56
CA ASP A 496 5.75 -11.23 17.83
C ASP A 496 4.21 -11.20 17.87
N PRO A 497 3.51 -12.34 17.72
CA PRO A 497 2.05 -12.38 17.72
C PRO A 497 1.45 -11.91 19.07
N SER A 498 2.22 -11.96 20.17
CA SER A 498 1.76 -11.43 21.46
C SER A 498 1.84 -9.91 21.58
N ARG A 499 2.54 -9.24 20.66
CA ARG A 499 2.78 -7.78 20.67
C ARG A 499 2.30 -7.07 19.40
N VAL A 500 1.15 -7.51 18.88
CA VAL A 500 0.44 -6.85 17.78
C VAL A 500 -0.23 -5.56 18.26
N THR A 501 0.00 -4.44 17.58
CA THR A 501 -0.78 -3.20 17.64
C THR A 501 -1.57 -3.06 16.34
N VAL A 502 -2.88 -2.82 16.44
CA VAL A 502 -3.69 -2.40 15.29
C VAL A 502 -3.68 -0.88 15.19
N PHE A 503 -3.58 -0.34 13.98
CA PHE A 503 -3.66 1.10 13.75
C PHE A 503 -4.32 1.46 12.43
N GLY A 504 -4.89 2.65 12.33
CA GLY A 504 -5.56 3.07 11.11
C GLY A 504 -5.97 4.53 11.12
N GLN A 505 -6.11 5.09 9.91
CA GLN A 505 -6.45 6.49 9.69
C GLN A 505 -7.84 6.64 9.07
N SER A 506 -8.61 7.66 9.48
CA SER A 506 -9.97 7.92 8.96
C SER A 506 -10.92 6.74 9.24
N SER A 507 -11.57 6.16 8.21
CA SER A 507 -12.32 4.91 8.31
C SER A 507 -11.46 3.71 8.76
N GLY A 508 -10.14 3.76 8.57
CA GLY A 508 -9.20 2.82 9.19
C GLY A 508 -9.10 3.01 10.70
N GLY A 509 -9.19 4.24 11.19
CA GLY A 509 -9.32 4.54 12.62
C GLY A 509 -10.66 4.04 13.17
N GLN A 510 -11.76 4.28 12.46
CA GLN A 510 -13.07 3.68 12.80
C GLN A 510 -13.05 2.14 12.73
N SER A 511 -12.23 1.54 11.87
CA SER A 511 -12.00 0.09 11.84
C SER A 511 -11.31 -0.41 13.11
N VAL A 512 -10.29 0.30 13.61
CA VAL A 512 -9.67 -0.01 14.91
C VAL A 512 -10.68 0.11 16.06
N VAL A 513 -11.56 1.11 16.02
CA VAL A 513 -12.66 1.27 17.00
C VAL A 513 -13.67 0.12 16.92
N ALA A 514 -14.00 -0.36 15.71
CA ALA A 514 -14.84 -1.55 15.51
C ALA A 514 -14.18 -2.82 16.06
N LEU A 515 -12.86 -2.99 15.86
CA LEU A 515 -12.10 -4.12 16.39
C LEU A 515 -11.97 -4.08 17.93
N LEU A 516 -11.82 -2.90 18.54
CA LEU A 516 -11.92 -2.74 20.02
C LEU A 516 -13.30 -3.13 20.55
N SER A 517 -14.33 -2.93 19.73
CA SER A 517 -15.74 -3.26 19.99
C SER A 517 -16.12 -4.70 19.63
N SER A 518 -15.16 -5.56 19.28
CA SER A 518 -15.41 -6.91 18.75
C SER A 518 -14.98 -8.00 19.74
N THR A 519 -15.91 -8.84 20.19
CA THR A 519 -15.54 -10.09 20.88
C THR A 519 -14.84 -11.09 19.93
N ALA A 520 -15.16 -11.08 18.63
CA ALA A 520 -14.53 -11.94 17.63
C ALA A 520 -13.04 -11.60 17.40
N ALA A 521 -12.62 -10.34 17.58
CA ALA A 521 -11.22 -9.93 17.49
C ALA A 521 -10.40 -10.19 18.78
N LYS A 522 -11.02 -10.76 19.83
CA LYS A 522 -10.43 -10.83 21.17
C LYS A 522 -9.18 -11.71 21.23
N GLY A 523 -8.09 -11.10 21.70
CA GLY A 523 -6.78 -11.76 21.80
C GLY A 523 -5.95 -11.74 20.51
N LEU A 524 -6.46 -11.17 19.42
CA LEU A 524 -5.70 -11.01 18.17
C LEU A 524 -4.73 -9.81 18.19
N PHE A 525 -4.91 -8.87 19.13
CA PHE A 525 -4.03 -7.72 19.32
C PHE A 525 -3.91 -7.27 20.80
N SER A 526 -2.95 -6.39 21.05
CA SER A 526 -2.43 -6.01 22.38
C SER A 526 -2.20 -4.49 22.55
N GLY A 527 -2.64 -3.70 21.57
CA GLY A 527 -2.53 -2.24 21.55
C GLY A 527 -3.31 -1.68 20.36
N ALA A 528 -3.78 -0.45 20.47
CA ALA A 528 -4.56 0.23 19.42
C ALA A 528 -4.08 1.66 19.19
N LEU A 529 -4.07 2.11 17.94
CA LEU A 529 -3.74 3.49 17.58
C LEU A 529 -4.77 4.01 16.57
N VAL A 530 -5.60 4.96 16.99
CA VAL A 530 -6.75 5.46 16.23
C VAL A 530 -6.42 6.86 15.69
N GLN A 531 -6.23 7.02 14.38
CA GLN A 531 -5.90 8.30 13.77
C GLN A 531 -7.13 8.90 13.07
N SER A 532 -7.52 10.12 13.45
CA SER A 532 -8.56 10.94 12.81
C SER A 532 -9.88 10.20 12.54
N ALA A 533 -10.28 9.30 13.44
CA ALA A 533 -11.58 8.65 13.36
C ALA A 533 -12.67 9.70 13.61
N ASN A 534 -13.65 9.79 12.70
CA ASN A 534 -14.85 10.58 12.96
C ASN A 534 -15.69 9.82 14.00
N PHE A 535 -15.95 10.46 15.14
CA PHE A 535 -16.70 9.86 16.24
C PHE A 535 -18.16 10.29 16.29
N ASP A 536 -18.55 11.39 15.63
CA ASP A 536 -19.95 11.83 15.56
C ASP A 536 -20.79 11.04 14.53
N LEU A 537 -20.27 9.94 14.00
CA LEU A 537 -21.00 9.03 13.11
C LEU A 537 -21.15 7.66 13.81
N PRO A 538 -22.31 7.35 14.43
CA PRO A 538 -22.57 6.00 14.95
C PRO A 538 -22.73 5.00 13.80
N TRP A 539 -22.51 3.74 14.11
CA TRP A 539 -22.71 2.63 13.18
C TRP A 539 -24.20 2.37 12.93
N PHE A 540 -24.59 1.96 11.72
CA PHE A 540 -26.00 1.66 11.46
C PHE A 540 -26.39 0.26 11.98
N PRO A 541 -27.63 0.05 12.45
CA PRO A 541 -28.15 -1.29 12.66
C PRO A 541 -28.39 -2.00 11.31
N ARG A 542 -28.35 -3.34 11.30
CA ARG A 542 -28.52 -4.16 10.08
C ARG A 542 -29.87 -3.92 9.38
N ASP A 543 -30.93 -3.68 10.14
CA ASP A 543 -32.28 -3.43 9.59
C ASP A 543 -32.36 -2.08 8.83
N LEU A 544 -31.55 -1.08 9.19
CA LEU A 544 -31.46 0.17 8.43
C LEU A 544 -30.83 -0.06 7.04
N TYR A 545 -29.88 -0.99 6.92
CA TYR A 545 -29.34 -1.40 5.63
C TYR A 545 -30.41 -2.08 4.76
N SER A 546 -31.15 -3.06 5.30
CA SER A 546 -32.18 -3.77 4.53
C SER A 546 -33.34 -2.86 4.10
N LYS A 547 -33.67 -1.83 4.91
CA LYS A 547 -34.78 -0.89 4.70
C LYS A 547 -34.44 0.28 3.77
N TYR A 548 -33.21 0.81 3.82
CA TYR A 548 -32.85 2.07 3.14
C TYR A 548 -31.66 2.00 2.17
N ILE A 549 -30.78 1.01 2.29
CA ILE A 549 -29.54 0.94 1.49
C ILE A 549 -29.62 -0.18 0.44
N ALA A 550 -29.99 -1.39 0.86
CA ALA A 550 -30.07 -2.55 -0.03
C ALA A 550 -31.04 -2.40 -1.20
N PRO A 551 -32.25 -1.81 -1.04
CA PRO A 551 -33.15 -1.58 -2.18
C PRO A 551 -32.55 -0.65 -3.24
N GLU A 552 -31.90 0.43 -2.80
CA GLU A 552 -31.29 1.42 -3.69
C GLU A 552 -30.06 0.84 -4.40
N VAL A 553 -29.20 0.10 -3.68
CA VAL A 553 -28.05 -0.60 -4.28
C VAL A 553 -28.52 -1.68 -5.27
N ALA A 554 -29.56 -2.44 -4.93
CA ALA A 554 -30.13 -3.46 -5.82
C ALA A 554 -30.61 -2.85 -7.14
N ASN A 555 -31.43 -1.79 -7.06
CA ASN A 555 -31.92 -1.07 -8.23
C ASN A 555 -30.76 -0.50 -9.06
N ALA A 556 -29.72 0.05 -8.43
CA ALA A 556 -28.55 0.60 -9.12
C ALA A 556 -27.71 -0.44 -9.87
N VAL A 557 -27.66 -1.70 -9.40
CA VAL A 557 -26.97 -2.80 -10.10
C VAL A 557 -27.88 -3.60 -11.04
N GLY A 558 -29.16 -3.25 -11.14
CA GLY A 558 -30.14 -3.89 -12.03
C GLY A 558 -30.88 -5.09 -11.42
N CYS A 559 -30.89 -5.23 -10.09
CA CYS A 559 -31.66 -6.24 -9.36
C CYS A 559 -32.99 -5.66 -8.84
N GLU A 560 -34.07 -6.45 -8.88
CA GLU A 560 -35.38 -6.02 -8.39
C GLU A 560 -35.44 -6.12 -6.86
N ALA A 561 -35.51 -4.96 -6.18
CA ALA A 561 -35.54 -4.87 -4.72
C ALA A 561 -36.80 -5.46 -4.05
N ASN A 562 -37.87 -5.71 -4.81
CA ASN A 562 -39.18 -6.14 -4.30
C ASN A 562 -39.39 -7.67 -4.30
N GLU A 563 -38.37 -8.45 -4.69
CA GLU A 563 -38.43 -9.91 -4.65
C GLU A 563 -38.19 -10.48 -3.23
N SER A 564 -38.18 -11.81 -3.08
CA SER A 564 -37.74 -12.44 -1.83
C SER A 564 -36.26 -12.17 -1.57
N GLU A 565 -35.85 -12.18 -0.30
CA GLU A 565 -34.44 -11.96 0.07
C GLU A 565 -33.50 -12.97 -0.61
N GLU A 566 -33.94 -14.22 -0.78
CA GLU A 566 -33.18 -15.26 -1.49
C GLU A 566 -32.94 -14.91 -2.96
N SER A 567 -33.98 -14.45 -3.68
CA SER A 567 -33.84 -13.99 -5.07
C SER A 567 -32.95 -12.75 -5.16
N LEU A 568 -33.12 -11.80 -4.24
CA LEU A 568 -32.32 -10.57 -4.19
C LEU A 568 -30.83 -10.87 -3.98
N VAL A 569 -30.47 -11.67 -2.97
CA VAL A 569 -29.09 -12.07 -2.70
C VAL A 569 -28.50 -12.83 -3.90
N LYS A 570 -29.27 -13.72 -4.51
CA LYS A 570 -28.86 -14.44 -5.73
C LYS A 570 -28.59 -13.49 -6.90
N CYS A 571 -29.44 -12.48 -7.10
CA CYS A 571 -29.22 -11.46 -8.13
C CYS A 571 -27.94 -10.65 -7.85
N LEU A 572 -27.76 -10.13 -6.63
CA LEU A 572 -26.58 -9.37 -6.20
C LEU A 572 -25.27 -10.16 -6.35
N ARG A 573 -25.30 -11.48 -6.14
CA ARG A 573 -24.16 -12.37 -6.41
C ARG A 573 -23.89 -12.61 -7.90
N SER A 574 -24.92 -12.53 -8.75
CA SER A 574 -24.81 -12.81 -10.19
C SER A 574 -24.32 -11.65 -11.06
N VAL A 575 -24.51 -10.39 -10.64
CA VAL A 575 -24.12 -9.23 -11.46
C VAL A 575 -22.58 -9.08 -11.58
N PRO A 576 -22.05 -8.46 -12.64
CA PRO A 576 -20.61 -8.18 -12.75
C PRO A 576 -20.12 -7.26 -11.61
N ALA A 577 -18.93 -7.52 -11.08
CA ALA A 577 -18.34 -6.74 -9.99
C ALA A 577 -18.24 -5.23 -10.29
N SER A 578 -18.05 -4.88 -11.57
CA SER A 578 -18.01 -3.49 -12.06
C SER A 578 -19.31 -2.71 -11.86
N MET A 579 -20.44 -3.37 -11.59
CA MET A 579 -21.71 -2.68 -11.26
C MET A 579 -21.66 -2.04 -9.87
N TYR A 580 -20.76 -2.48 -8.99
CA TYR A 580 -20.58 -1.96 -7.62
C TYR A 580 -19.59 -0.79 -7.52
N LEU A 581 -19.20 -0.18 -8.65
CA LEU A 581 -18.34 1.02 -8.67
C LEU A 581 -19.14 2.25 -8.20
N ASP A 582 -18.65 2.91 -7.14
CA ASP A 582 -19.26 4.10 -6.51
C ASP A 582 -19.27 5.39 -7.38
N ASN A 583 -18.88 5.30 -8.66
CA ASN A 583 -18.86 6.41 -9.61
C ASN A 583 -19.90 6.32 -10.74
N SER A 584 -20.70 5.25 -10.83
CA SER A 584 -21.82 5.24 -11.79
C SER A 584 -22.90 6.23 -11.34
N THR A 585 -23.67 6.78 -12.29
CA THR A 585 -24.72 7.76 -11.99
C THR A 585 -25.79 7.13 -11.10
N GLU A 586 -26.09 5.87 -11.36
CA GLU A 586 -27.02 5.00 -10.67
C GLU A 586 -26.56 4.78 -9.22
N PHE A 587 -25.31 4.39 -9.00
CA PHE A 587 -24.78 4.09 -7.67
C PHE A 587 -24.58 5.35 -6.82
N GLN A 588 -24.16 6.47 -7.44
CA GLN A 588 -24.13 7.78 -6.77
C GLN A 588 -25.52 8.25 -6.36
N THR A 589 -26.53 8.03 -7.21
CA THR A 589 -27.93 8.38 -6.92
C THR A 589 -28.46 7.53 -5.77
N ALA A 590 -28.27 6.20 -5.83
CA ALA A 590 -28.65 5.26 -4.78
C ALA A 590 -27.98 5.60 -3.43
N THR A 591 -26.67 5.88 -3.44
CA THR A 591 -25.92 6.29 -2.24
C THR A 591 -26.48 7.60 -1.67
N LYS A 592 -26.76 8.60 -2.52
CA LYS A 592 -27.33 9.89 -2.08
C LYS A 592 -28.74 9.72 -1.49
N ILE A 593 -29.60 8.90 -2.10
CA ILE A 593 -30.95 8.60 -1.58
C ILE A 593 -30.82 7.92 -0.22
N SER A 594 -29.98 6.89 -0.13
CA SER A 594 -29.70 6.14 1.11
C SER A 594 -29.24 7.09 2.23
N SER A 595 -28.17 7.84 2.01
CA SER A 595 -27.63 8.82 2.98
C SER A 595 -28.66 9.86 3.40
N SER A 596 -29.49 10.35 2.48
CA SER A 596 -30.54 11.33 2.79
C SER A 596 -31.67 10.70 3.61
N ALA A 597 -32.07 9.46 3.32
CA ALA A 597 -33.09 8.76 4.09
C ALA A 597 -32.62 8.51 5.53
N ILE A 598 -31.37 8.09 5.68
CA ILE A 598 -30.70 7.87 6.98
C ILE A 598 -30.63 9.18 7.76
N ALA A 599 -30.06 10.25 7.19
CA ALA A 599 -29.88 11.52 7.88
C ALA A 599 -31.22 12.09 8.41
N ASN A 600 -32.24 12.11 7.56
CA ASN A 600 -33.54 12.63 7.92
C ASN A 600 -34.28 11.73 8.94
N HIS A 601 -34.23 10.41 8.80
CA HIS A 601 -35.01 9.50 9.64
C HIS A 601 -34.34 9.17 10.97
N PHE A 602 -33.01 9.00 10.96
CA PHE A 602 -32.24 8.39 12.03
C PHE A 602 -31.45 9.42 12.87
N TYR A 603 -31.01 10.51 12.24
CA TYR A 603 -30.29 11.62 12.89
C TYR A 603 -31.11 12.90 13.07
N ASN A 604 -32.32 12.93 12.50
CA ASN A 604 -33.18 14.12 12.41
C ASN A 604 -32.39 15.35 11.92
N ASN A 605 -31.51 15.16 10.93
CA ASN A 605 -30.66 16.22 10.38
C ASN A 605 -30.54 16.11 8.84
N THR A 606 -29.96 17.13 8.21
CA THR A 606 -29.75 17.19 6.76
C THR A 606 -28.32 16.85 6.33
N GLN A 607 -27.51 16.22 7.20
CA GLN A 607 -26.09 15.99 6.94
C GLN A 607 -25.85 14.85 5.95
N ALA A 608 -24.90 15.04 5.04
CA ALA A 608 -24.46 14.00 4.12
C ALA A 608 -23.55 12.99 4.84
N THR A 609 -24.12 11.89 5.33
CA THR A 609 -23.36 10.79 5.94
C THR A 609 -22.96 9.72 4.91
N GLY A 610 -21.90 8.96 5.18
CA GLY A 610 -21.54 7.82 4.34
C GLY A 610 -22.57 6.69 4.47
N ALA A 611 -22.95 6.05 3.36
CA ALA A 611 -23.91 4.94 3.39
C ALA A 611 -23.29 3.60 3.80
N PHE A 612 -21.98 3.42 3.63
CA PHE A 612 -21.27 2.18 3.92
C PHE A 612 -20.29 2.37 5.09
N MET A 613 -20.45 1.56 6.13
CA MET A 613 -19.69 1.58 7.37
C MET A 613 -19.95 0.29 8.18
N PRO A 614 -19.20 0.00 9.25
CA PRO A 614 -19.53 -1.11 10.15
C PRO A 614 -20.99 -1.03 10.63
N MET A 615 -21.61 -2.19 10.79
CA MET A 615 -22.90 -2.35 11.47
C MET A 615 -22.68 -2.83 12.89
N VAL A 616 -23.57 -2.43 13.80
CA VAL A 616 -23.73 -3.13 15.09
C VAL A 616 -24.29 -4.52 14.82
N ASP A 617 -23.68 -5.53 15.44
CA ASP A 617 -24.04 -6.93 15.29
C ASP A 617 -25.24 -7.31 16.16
N ASP A 618 -26.34 -7.66 15.52
CA ASP A 618 -27.57 -8.18 16.11
C ASP A 618 -27.73 -9.71 15.93
N THR A 619 -26.77 -10.36 15.28
CA THR A 619 -26.75 -11.81 15.02
C THR A 619 -26.05 -12.60 16.12
N GLY A 620 -25.24 -11.93 16.96
CA GLY A 620 -24.45 -12.56 18.02
C GLY A 620 -23.14 -13.20 17.53
N SER A 621 -22.64 -12.79 16.36
CA SER A 621 -21.35 -13.22 15.80
C SER A 621 -20.13 -12.63 16.54
N GLY A 622 -20.30 -11.51 17.26
CA GLY A 622 -19.25 -10.79 17.98
C GLY A 622 -18.39 -9.87 17.08
N VAL A 623 -18.84 -9.54 15.87
CA VAL A 623 -18.05 -8.74 14.91
C VAL A 623 -18.00 -7.28 15.31
N VAL A 624 -19.10 -6.71 15.81
CA VAL A 624 -19.18 -5.37 16.43
C VAL A 624 -20.28 -5.42 17.50
N ASP A 625 -19.91 -5.70 18.75
CA ASP A 625 -20.84 -6.07 19.83
C ASP A 625 -21.83 -4.97 20.25
N GLY A 626 -21.59 -3.72 19.82
CA GLY A 626 -22.40 -2.56 20.19
C GLY A 626 -21.80 -1.26 19.67
N GLN A 627 -22.51 -0.14 19.86
CA GLN A 627 -21.92 1.17 19.61
C GLN A 627 -20.78 1.44 20.60
N PHE A 628 -19.68 2.01 20.13
CA PHE A 628 -18.51 2.30 20.95
C PHE A 628 -18.84 3.17 22.19
N ASN A 629 -19.68 4.21 22.03
CA ASN A 629 -20.12 5.05 23.15
C ASN A 629 -20.89 4.26 24.22
N ALA A 630 -21.77 3.34 23.81
CA ALA A 630 -22.55 2.51 24.72
C ALA A 630 -21.65 1.47 25.44
N LEU A 631 -20.68 0.89 24.73
CA LEU A 631 -19.71 -0.04 25.30
C LEU A 631 -18.79 0.63 26.34
N LEU A 632 -18.36 1.87 26.10
CA LEU A 632 -17.60 2.66 27.06
C LEU A 632 -18.44 3.08 28.28
N ALA A 633 -19.63 3.64 28.05
CA ALA A 633 -20.53 4.11 29.11
C ALA A 633 -20.98 2.97 30.04
N ASN A 634 -21.21 1.77 29.51
CA ASN A 634 -21.58 0.59 30.29
C ASN A 634 -20.38 -0.18 30.87
N ASN A 635 -19.14 0.22 30.53
CA ASN A 635 -17.91 -0.52 30.85
C ASN A 635 -17.94 -1.99 30.37
N THR A 636 -18.41 -2.20 29.13
CA THR A 636 -18.53 -3.51 28.47
C THR A 636 -17.71 -3.62 27.18
N LEU A 637 -16.72 -2.73 26.97
CA LEU A 637 -15.81 -2.81 25.82
C LEU A 637 -15.09 -4.18 25.78
N PRO A 638 -15.24 -4.99 24.71
CA PRO A 638 -14.73 -6.37 24.68
C PRO A 638 -13.21 -6.52 24.78
N ILE A 639 -12.46 -5.53 24.29
CA ILE A 639 -10.99 -5.53 24.23
C ILE A 639 -10.43 -4.27 24.90
N ASN A 640 -9.85 -4.47 26.08
CA ASN A 640 -9.19 -3.42 26.88
C ASN A 640 -7.67 -3.49 26.67
N VAL A 641 -7.13 -2.66 25.78
CA VAL A 641 -5.68 -2.59 25.49
C VAL A 641 -5.18 -1.14 25.59
N PRO A 642 -3.86 -0.91 25.78
CA PRO A 642 -3.26 0.41 25.64
C PRO A 642 -3.65 1.06 24.32
N THR A 643 -4.17 2.29 24.37
CA THR A 643 -4.69 2.98 23.20
C THR A 643 -4.12 4.40 23.09
N MET A 644 -3.75 4.79 21.86
CA MET A 644 -3.42 6.18 21.52
C MET A 644 -4.40 6.70 20.47
N PHE A 645 -4.97 7.86 20.71
CA PHE A 645 -5.81 8.58 19.75
C PHE A 645 -5.03 9.75 19.18
N THR A 646 -5.06 9.94 17.86
CA THR A 646 -4.48 11.11 17.20
C THR A 646 -5.51 11.82 16.34
N THR A 647 -5.41 13.14 16.25
CA THR A 647 -6.13 13.98 15.26
C THR A 647 -5.14 14.93 14.61
N VAL A 648 -5.51 15.54 13.49
CA VAL A 648 -4.83 16.73 12.97
C VAL A 648 -5.60 17.99 13.36
N ARG A 649 -4.95 19.16 13.30
CA ARG A 649 -5.57 20.43 13.72
C ARG A 649 -6.83 20.80 12.93
N ASP A 650 -6.86 20.55 11.61
CA ASP A 650 -7.85 21.11 10.70
C ASP A 650 -8.61 20.03 9.89
N GLU A 651 -9.05 18.97 10.57
CA GLU A 651 -9.69 17.78 9.96
C GLU A 651 -10.69 18.11 8.84
N ALA A 652 -11.64 19.02 9.10
CA ALA A 652 -12.70 19.33 8.13
C ALA A 652 -12.21 20.08 6.88
N SER A 653 -11.02 20.68 6.89
CA SER A 653 -10.54 21.56 5.81
C SER A 653 -10.36 20.85 4.48
N LEU A 654 -10.11 19.53 4.50
CA LEU A 654 -10.10 18.68 3.31
C LEU A 654 -11.48 18.61 2.61
N TYR A 655 -12.56 18.69 3.38
CA TYR A 655 -13.93 18.42 2.93
C TYR A 655 -14.71 19.68 2.56
N MET A 656 -14.15 20.87 2.81
CA MET A 656 -14.83 22.14 2.55
C MET A 656 -15.24 22.35 1.09
N ASP A 657 -14.52 21.77 0.13
CA ASP A 657 -14.91 21.79 -1.29
C ASP A 657 -16.20 20.99 -1.59
N ILE A 658 -16.48 19.94 -0.83
CA ILE A 658 -17.76 19.21 -0.93
C ILE A 658 -18.89 20.08 -0.36
N LEU A 659 -18.62 20.82 0.71
CA LEU A 659 -19.59 21.71 1.36
C LEU A 659 -19.88 22.99 0.56
N ARG A 660 -18.93 23.45 -0.29
CA ARG A 660 -19.18 24.50 -1.30
C ARG A 660 -20.29 24.15 -2.30
N ILE A 661 -20.68 22.88 -2.41
CA ILE A 661 -21.82 22.43 -3.23
C ILE A 661 -23.16 22.66 -2.51
N LEU A 662 -23.17 22.64 -1.17
CA LEU A 662 -24.39 22.68 -0.35
C LEU A 662 -24.89 24.11 -0.08
N ALA A 663 -24.06 25.13 -0.26
CA ALA A 663 -24.43 26.52 0.06
C ALA A 663 -23.80 27.56 -0.88
N PRO A 664 -24.38 28.77 -1.01
CA PRO A 664 -23.79 29.85 -1.80
C PRO A 664 -22.42 30.25 -1.24
N THR A 665 -21.43 30.40 -2.10
CA THR A 665 -20.03 30.76 -1.75
C THR A 665 -19.86 32.17 -1.13
N LYS A 666 -20.94 32.87 -0.79
CA LYS A 666 -20.96 34.20 -0.15
C LYS A 666 -22.10 34.34 0.86
N ALA A 667 -22.42 33.27 1.59
CA ALA A 667 -23.39 33.29 2.67
C ALA A 667 -22.71 33.64 4.02
N PRO A 668 -23.38 34.36 4.93
CA PRO A 668 -22.96 34.53 6.32
C PRO A 668 -22.75 33.19 7.05
N LEU A 669 -21.90 33.15 8.07
CA LEU A 669 -21.62 31.94 8.84
C LEU A 669 -22.91 31.32 9.41
N ALA A 670 -23.81 32.14 9.95
CA ALA A 670 -25.09 31.68 10.49
C ALA A 670 -25.97 30.97 9.45
N THR A 671 -25.93 31.40 8.18
CA THR A 671 -26.67 30.74 7.09
C THR A 671 -26.05 29.39 6.72
N LEU A 672 -24.73 29.28 6.79
CA LEU A 672 -24.04 28.01 6.54
C LEU A 672 -24.26 27.01 7.68
N LEU A 673 -24.23 27.47 8.93
CA LEU A 673 -24.51 26.64 10.10
C LEU A 673 -25.94 26.08 10.06
N ASN A 674 -26.94 26.90 9.76
CA ASN A 674 -28.34 26.46 9.59
C ASN A 674 -28.56 25.52 8.38
N ALA A 675 -27.62 25.45 7.43
CA ALA A 675 -27.67 24.48 6.33
C ALA A 675 -26.94 23.15 6.67
N THR A 676 -26.11 23.16 7.72
CA THR A 676 -25.20 22.07 8.10
C THR A 676 -25.64 21.34 9.37
N PHE A 677 -26.32 22.05 10.28
CA PHE A 677 -26.78 21.55 11.56
C PHE A 677 -28.27 21.87 11.77
N ASP A 678 -28.89 21.20 12.75
CA ASP A 678 -30.20 21.59 13.26
C ASP A 678 -30.22 23.06 13.70
N GLU A 679 -31.35 23.72 13.53
CA GLU A 679 -31.50 25.16 13.81
C GLU A 679 -31.15 25.48 15.28
N THR A 680 -31.52 24.62 16.23
CA THR A 680 -31.22 24.80 17.65
C THR A 680 -29.72 24.76 17.92
N LEU A 681 -29.03 23.76 17.35
CA LEU A 681 -27.58 23.62 17.50
C LEU A 681 -26.84 24.79 16.83
N ALA A 682 -27.24 25.15 15.60
CA ALA A 682 -26.66 26.27 14.89
C ALA A 682 -26.83 27.59 15.67
N GLN A 683 -28.01 27.86 16.24
CA GLN A 683 -28.24 29.01 17.12
C GLN A 683 -27.36 28.98 18.39
N ASN A 684 -27.21 27.81 19.03
CA ASN A 684 -26.35 27.66 20.21
C ASN A 684 -24.86 27.90 19.88
N ILE A 685 -24.38 27.38 18.74
CA ILE A 685 -23.01 27.62 18.25
C ILE A 685 -22.78 29.11 18.00
N ILE A 686 -23.73 29.81 17.38
CA ILE A 686 -23.65 31.27 17.16
C ILE A 686 -23.66 32.02 18.51
N ALA A 687 -24.56 31.64 19.42
CA ALA A 687 -24.72 32.29 20.72
C ALA A 687 -23.52 32.13 21.65
N SER A 688 -22.70 31.08 21.46
CA SER A 688 -21.44 30.89 22.20
C SER A 688 -20.42 32.01 21.96
N GLY A 689 -20.43 32.63 20.77
CA GLY A 689 -19.39 33.57 20.34
C GLY A 689 -18.03 32.93 20.00
N ALA A 690 -17.90 31.60 20.03
CA ALA A 690 -16.63 30.90 19.76
C ALA A 690 -16.07 31.15 18.34
N TYR A 691 -16.94 31.48 17.37
CA TYR A 691 -16.59 31.62 15.94
C TYR A 691 -16.98 32.99 15.37
N ASN A 692 -16.55 34.07 16.04
CA ASN A 692 -16.80 35.43 15.58
C ASN A 692 -15.98 35.77 14.33
N VAL A 693 -16.65 35.90 13.18
CA VAL A 693 -16.04 36.24 11.87
C VAL A 693 -16.72 37.43 11.21
N ASN A 694 -16.02 38.08 10.29
CA ASN A 694 -16.61 39.07 9.39
C ASN A 694 -17.33 38.36 8.24
N ASP A 695 -18.67 38.37 8.23
CA ASP A 695 -19.49 37.76 7.17
C ASP A 695 -19.21 38.30 5.74
N SER A 696 -18.52 39.43 5.60
CA SER A 696 -18.06 39.95 4.29
C SER A 696 -16.80 39.25 3.78
N ASP A 697 -16.07 38.52 4.64
CA ASP A 697 -14.89 37.74 4.29
C ASP A 697 -15.27 36.26 4.15
N THR A 698 -15.50 35.85 2.90
CA THR A 698 -15.78 34.46 2.53
C THR A 698 -14.72 33.47 3.02
N GLY A 699 -13.43 33.87 3.06
CA GLY A 699 -12.36 32.99 3.52
C GLY A 699 -12.47 32.74 5.02
N ALA A 700 -12.63 33.80 5.81
CA ALA A 700 -12.82 33.70 7.26
C ALA A 700 -14.07 32.89 7.62
N VAL A 701 -15.20 33.11 6.91
CA VAL A 701 -16.44 32.35 7.12
C VAL A 701 -16.28 30.86 6.83
N LEU A 702 -15.60 30.49 5.73
CA LEU A 702 -15.37 29.08 5.39
C LEU A 702 -14.40 28.41 6.37
N ASN A 703 -13.36 29.13 6.82
CA ASN A 703 -12.44 28.60 7.83
C ASN A 703 -13.17 28.36 9.16
N ALA A 704 -13.98 29.32 9.64
CA ALA A 704 -14.77 29.12 10.86
C ALA A 704 -15.78 27.96 10.74
N LEU A 705 -16.40 27.74 9.58
CA LEU A 705 -17.24 26.57 9.36
C LEU A 705 -16.42 25.26 9.40
N SER A 706 -15.20 25.27 8.85
CA SER A 706 -14.25 24.15 8.95
C SER A 706 -13.87 23.86 10.41
N ASP A 707 -13.61 24.91 11.19
CA ASP A 707 -13.30 24.76 12.61
C ASP A 707 -14.49 24.17 13.38
N VAL A 708 -15.71 24.67 13.17
CA VAL A 708 -16.95 24.12 13.76
C VAL A 708 -17.12 22.64 13.43
N LEU A 709 -16.86 22.25 12.18
CA LEU A 709 -16.97 20.86 11.73
C LEU A 709 -15.88 19.98 12.33
N THR A 710 -14.65 20.48 12.40
CA THR A 710 -13.51 19.78 13.03
C THR A 710 -13.82 19.47 14.50
N HIS A 711 -14.34 20.45 15.24
CA HIS A 711 -14.76 20.28 16.62
C HIS A 711 -15.98 19.34 16.75
N SER A 712 -16.99 19.46 15.89
CA SER A 712 -18.22 18.65 16.01
C SER A 712 -18.07 17.19 15.60
N GLN A 713 -17.21 16.87 14.63
CA GLN A 713 -17.08 15.52 14.06
C GLN A 713 -15.89 14.72 14.64
N TRP A 714 -14.81 15.39 15.05
CA TRP A 714 -13.61 14.76 15.58
C TRP A 714 -13.32 15.19 17.03
N THR A 715 -12.98 16.46 17.25
CA THR A 715 -12.24 16.83 18.46
C THR A 715 -13.07 16.84 19.74
N CYS A 716 -14.31 17.35 19.72
CA CYS A 716 -15.19 17.29 20.89
C CYS A 716 -15.82 15.91 21.12
N PRO A 717 -16.33 15.15 20.11
CA PRO A 717 -16.87 13.81 20.35
C PRO A 717 -15.80 12.83 20.81
N GLN A 718 -14.57 12.90 20.30
CA GLN A 718 -13.45 12.11 20.83
C GLN A 718 -13.22 12.42 22.31
N GLY A 719 -13.06 13.71 22.67
CA GLY A 719 -12.86 14.13 24.06
C GLY A 719 -13.95 13.59 24.99
N TYR A 720 -15.22 13.75 24.61
CA TYR A 720 -16.36 13.22 25.35
C TYR A 720 -16.29 11.70 25.57
N LEU A 721 -15.93 10.92 24.54
CA LEU A 721 -15.81 9.47 24.65
C LEU A 721 -14.65 9.04 25.54
N LEU A 722 -13.52 9.77 25.49
CA LEU A 722 -12.36 9.49 26.33
C LEU A 722 -12.62 9.85 27.81
N ASP A 723 -13.29 10.97 28.09
CA ASP A 723 -13.73 11.35 29.44
C ASP A 723 -14.71 10.31 30.03
N ASN A 724 -15.59 9.74 29.20
CA ASN A 724 -16.56 8.71 29.60
C ASN A 724 -16.03 7.27 29.44
N SER A 725 -14.72 7.07 29.27
CA SER A 725 -14.13 5.76 29.01
C SER A 725 -14.05 4.83 30.23
N ASN A 726 -14.34 5.30 31.45
CA ASN A 726 -14.48 4.48 32.66
C ASN A 726 -13.33 3.49 32.94
N SER A 727 -12.08 3.88 32.65
CA SER A 727 -10.88 3.01 32.74
C SER A 727 -10.87 1.81 31.78
N ALA A 728 -11.63 1.86 30.68
CA ALA A 728 -11.62 0.82 29.63
C ALA A 728 -10.25 0.62 28.95
N PHE A 729 -9.32 1.58 29.09
CA PHE A 729 -7.96 1.53 28.53
C PHE A 729 -6.92 1.43 29.67
N PRO A 730 -6.06 0.39 29.70
CA PRO A 730 -4.96 0.26 30.65
C PRO A 730 -3.95 1.42 30.64
N SER A 731 -3.77 2.05 29.48
CA SER A 731 -3.14 3.36 29.33
C SER A 731 -3.76 4.05 28.11
N LEU A 732 -3.93 5.37 28.22
CA LEU A 732 -4.61 6.19 27.21
C LEU A 732 -3.76 7.43 26.91
N TYR A 733 -3.69 7.80 25.63
CA TYR A 733 -2.98 9.00 25.16
C TYR A 733 -3.83 9.71 24.10
N GLU A 734 -3.92 11.04 24.16
CA GLU A 734 -4.57 11.87 23.13
C GLU A 734 -3.54 12.87 22.56
N ILE A 735 -3.38 12.88 21.23
CA ILE A 735 -2.42 13.74 20.52
C ILE A 735 -3.13 14.51 19.40
N GLN A 736 -2.86 15.81 19.28
CA GLN A 736 -3.22 16.59 18.10
C GLN A 736 -1.96 17.00 17.34
N ILE A 737 -1.89 16.64 16.05
CA ILE A 737 -0.79 16.93 15.15
C ILE A 737 -1.04 18.29 14.49
N THR A 738 -0.15 19.26 14.71
CA THR A 738 -0.40 20.66 14.29
C THR A 738 0.12 21.03 12.92
N ASP A 739 1.12 20.31 12.41
CA ASP A 739 1.77 20.54 11.13
C ASP A 739 1.64 19.28 10.27
N GLY A 740 1.25 19.43 9.00
CA GLY A 740 1.02 18.31 8.10
C GLY A 740 1.57 18.56 6.69
N HIS A 741 1.72 17.48 5.93
CA HIS A 741 2.09 17.51 4.51
C HIS A 741 0.96 16.93 3.66
N ALA A 742 0.51 17.63 2.61
CA ALA A 742 -0.54 17.13 1.73
C ALA A 742 -0.19 15.75 1.16
N GLN A 743 -1.13 14.80 1.21
CA GLN A 743 -0.88 13.42 0.83
C GLN A 743 -0.68 13.22 -0.70
N THR A 744 -1.25 14.10 -1.52
CA THR A 744 -1.32 14.00 -2.99
C THR A 744 -1.42 15.39 -3.62
N SER A 745 -1.15 15.54 -4.91
CA SER A 745 -1.27 16.80 -5.65
C SER A 745 -2.71 17.28 -5.89
N ASN A 746 -3.72 16.44 -5.62
CA ASN A 746 -5.13 16.77 -5.78
C ASN A 746 -5.83 17.27 -4.50
N MET A 747 -5.09 17.61 -3.44
CA MET A 747 -5.68 18.23 -2.24
C MET A 747 -6.15 19.68 -2.52
N PRO A 748 -7.07 20.25 -1.71
CA PRO A 748 -7.40 21.67 -1.78
C PRO A 748 -6.20 22.58 -1.45
N ASP A 749 -6.12 23.76 -2.07
CA ASP A 749 -5.02 24.73 -1.91
C ASP A 749 -4.69 25.08 -0.43
N ILE A 750 -5.70 25.05 0.46
CA ILE A 750 -5.56 25.36 1.88
C ILE A 750 -4.70 24.32 2.64
N CYS A 751 -4.61 23.09 2.11
CA CYS A 751 -3.83 21.99 2.67
C CYS A 751 -2.34 22.02 2.27
N TYR A 752 -1.93 23.02 1.48
CA TYR A 752 -0.54 23.31 1.13
C TYR A 752 -0.07 24.62 1.78
N PRO A 753 1.25 24.84 1.90
CA PRO A 753 1.82 26.10 2.35
C PRO A 753 1.32 27.27 1.52
N ASN A 754 0.53 28.13 2.16
CA ASN A 754 -0.04 29.32 1.56
C ASN A 754 0.03 30.48 2.56
N THR A 755 -0.11 31.71 2.06
CA THR A 755 0.05 32.93 2.87
C THR A 755 -1.21 33.32 3.67
N GLY A 756 -2.30 32.56 3.56
CA GLY A 756 -3.58 32.83 4.23
C GLY A 756 -3.74 31.99 5.49
N TYR A 757 -3.91 30.68 5.30
CA TYR A 757 -4.07 29.70 6.37
C TYR A 757 -3.50 28.34 5.92
N ASN A 758 -2.35 27.95 6.45
CA ASN A 758 -1.73 26.66 6.17
C ASN A 758 -2.37 25.57 7.02
N ALA A 759 -3.38 24.89 6.48
CA ALA A 759 -4.20 23.93 7.22
C ALA A 759 -3.54 22.54 7.27
N SER A 760 -3.46 21.98 8.47
CA SER A 760 -3.15 20.57 8.70
C SER A 760 -4.43 19.76 8.51
N CYS A 761 -4.82 19.62 7.24
CA CYS A 761 -5.99 18.90 6.78
C CYS A 761 -5.96 17.41 7.15
N HIS A 762 -7.14 16.79 7.23
CA HIS A 762 -7.27 15.33 7.35
C HIS A 762 -6.34 14.59 6.39
N THR A 763 -5.71 13.50 6.85
CA THR A 763 -4.64 12.72 6.19
C THR A 763 -3.25 13.35 6.10
N SER A 764 -3.06 14.64 6.39
CA SER A 764 -1.75 15.30 6.24
C SER A 764 -0.69 14.83 7.26
N ASP A 765 -1.06 13.99 8.23
CA ASP A 765 -0.15 13.26 9.12
C ASP A 765 0.46 12.00 8.48
N ASN A 766 -0.20 11.39 7.49
CA ASN A 766 0.18 10.08 6.93
C ASN A 766 1.63 10.03 6.46
N LEU A 767 2.04 10.88 5.51
CA LEU A 767 3.40 10.84 4.93
C LEU A 767 4.49 11.11 5.99
N LEU A 768 4.17 11.91 7.02
CA LEU A 768 5.09 12.24 8.11
C LEU A 768 5.25 11.07 9.08
N ALA A 769 4.13 10.53 9.59
CA ALA A 769 4.12 9.41 10.53
C ALA A 769 4.73 8.14 9.94
N TRP A 770 4.45 7.83 8.66
CA TRP A 770 5.04 6.69 7.95
C TRP A 770 6.50 6.93 7.52
N GLY A 771 6.98 8.17 7.52
CA GLY A 771 8.31 8.53 7.02
C GLY A 771 8.45 8.44 5.51
N THR A 772 7.34 8.37 4.77
CA THR A 772 7.29 8.01 3.34
C THR A 772 7.50 9.18 2.38
N LEU A 773 7.75 10.41 2.89
CA LEU A 773 8.22 11.56 2.08
C LEU A 773 9.44 11.25 1.19
N ASN A 774 10.30 10.32 1.63
CA ASN A 774 11.51 9.88 0.90
C ASN A 774 11.29 8.63 0.03
N THR A 775 10.05 8.14 -0.05
CA THR A 775 9.65 6.89 -0.69
C THR A 775 8.67 7.15 -1.83
N LYS A 776 7.76 8.10 -1.61
CA LYS A 776 6.93 8.73 -2.64
C LYS A 776 7.69 9.92 -3.21
N THR A 777 7.93 9.95 -4.51
CA THR A 777 8.72 10.95 -5.23
C THR A 777 7.92 11.69 -6.31
N GLU A 778 6.81 11.12 -6.76
CA GLU A 778 5.71 11.79 -7.46
C GLU A 778 4.80 12.51 -6.43
N ASP A 779 4.30 13.70 -6.76
CA ASP A 779 3.44 14.55 -5.90
C ASP A 779 4.01 14.99 -4.53
N VAL A 780 5.26 14.65 -4.18
CA VAL A 780 5.95 15.07 -2.95
C VAL A 780 7.08 16.07 -3.26
N LYS A 781 6.84 17.01 -4.18
CA LYS A 781 7.84 18.04 -4.55
C LYS A 781 7.27 19.45 -4.57
N PRO A 782 7.94 20.42 -3.91
CA PRO A 782 9.06 20.23 -2.97
C PRO A 782 8.56 19.72 -1.61
N TYR A 783 9.45 19.14 -0.80
CA TYR A 783 9.33 19.23 0.66
C TYR A 783 9.13 20.72 0.99
N TYR A 784 8.16 21.06 1.84
CA TYR A 784 7.78 22.45 2.05
C TYR A 784 8.93 23.25 2.67
N ASP A 785 9.55 22.71 3.70
CA ASP A 785 10.87 23.11 4.20
C ASP A 785 11.54 21.98 5.02
N ASP A 786 12.76 22.22 5.53
CA ASP A 786 13.53 21.23 6.30
C ASP A 786 12.81 20.74 7.58
N ARG A 787 11.79 21.46 8.09
CA ARG A 787 11.02 21.04 9.27
C ARG A 787 10.13 19.83 8.98
N ASP A 788 9.71 19.60 7.74
CA ASP A 788 8.92 18.41 7.39
C ASP A 788 9.69 17.12 7.72
N ILE A 789 10.99 17.11 7.45
CA ILE A 789 11.88 15.99 7.75
C ILE A 789 12.00 15.80 9.26
N LEU A 790 12.19 16.89 10.01
CA LEU A 790 12.31 16.86 11.47
C LEU A 790 10.98 16.47 12.15
N HIS A 791 9.84 16.89 11.60
CA HIS A 791 8.52 16.52 12.10
C HIS A 791 8.18 15.06 11.76
N SER A 792 8.55 14.60 10.56
CA SER A 792 8.46 13.19 10.19
C SER A 792 9.32 12.31 11.10
N GLN A 793 10.55 12.71 11.43
CA GLN A 793 11.36 12.01 12.45
C GLN A 793 10.66 11.96 13.80
N LEU A 794 10.11 13.08 14.29
CA LEU A 794 9.39 13.14 15.57
C LEU A 794 8.16 12.21 15.60
N LEU A 795 7.27 12.31 14.62
CA LEU A 795 6.06 11.48 14.54
C LEU A 795 6.40 10.00 14.38
N HIS A 796 7.35 9.67 13.50
CA HIS A 796 7.76 8.29 13.26
C HIS A 796 8.39 7.63 14.50
N ASP A 797 9.18 8.39 15.26
CA ASP A 797 9.80 7.90 16.50
C ASP A 797 8.76 7.72 17.63
N VAL A 798 7.76 8.62 17.71
CA VAL A 798 6.63 8.54 18.66
C VAL A 798 5.72 7.33 18.36
N PHE A 799 5.31 7.16 17.10
CA PHE A 799 4.53 5.99 16.66
C PHE A 799 5.33 4.70 16.88
N GLY A 800 6.61 4.70 16.50
CA GLY A 800 7.53 3.59 16.74
C GLY A 800 7.70 3.23 18.22
N ALA A 801 7.74 4.22 19.11
CA ALA A 801 7.77 4.00 20.56
C ALA A 801 6.50 3.31 21.04
N PHE A 802 5.32 3.78 20.61
CA PHE A 802 4.05 3.16 20.97
C PHE A 802 3.93 1.71 20.46
N PHE A 803 4.40 1.43 19.23
CA PHE A 803 4.46 0.07 18.69
C PHE A 803 5.38 -0.86 19.48
N ARG A 804 6.49 -0.36 20.02
CA ARG A 804 7.43 -1.16 20.84
C ARG A 804 6.98 -1.35 22.27
N GLU A 805 6.61 -0.27 22.95
CA GLU A 805 6.52 -0.17 24.42
C GLU A 805 5.12 0.17 24.93
N ARG A 806 4.11 0.36 24.04
CA ARG A 806 2.75 0.86 24.38
C ARG A 806 2.74 2.24 25.06
N ASN A 807 3.81 2.99 24.88
CA ASN A 807 4.03 4.34 25.39
C ASN A 807 4.59 5.20 24.24
N PRO A 808 3.97 6.34 23.90
CA PRO A 808 4.43 7.19 22.80
C PRO A 808 5.72 7.98 23.12
N ASN A 809 6.16 8.00 24.38
CA ASN A 809 7.44 8.58 24.77
C ASN A 809 8.61 7.64 24.37
N PRO A 810 9.50 8.04 23.45
CA PRO A 810 10.60 7.15 23.03
C PRO A 810 11.65 6.98 24.13
N ASP A 811 12.20 5.77 24.24
CA ASP A 811 13.32 5.50 25.15
C ASP A 811 14.55 6.35 24.77
N LEU A 812 15.05 7.14 25.72
CA LEU A 812 16.13 8.10 25.47
C LEU A 812 17.46 7.43 25.16
N GLU A 813 17.69 6.20 25.63
CA GLU A 813 18.93 5.47 25.38
C GLU A 813 18.92 4.81 23.99
N PHE A 814 17.75 4.29 23.57
CA PHE A 814 17.47 3.92 22.18
C PHE A 814 17.79 5.10 21.24
N LEU A 815 17.25 6.29 21.48
CA LEU A 815 17.49 7.45 20.61
C LEU A 815 18.99 7.84 20.56
N LYS A 816 19.71 7.82 21.69
CA LYS A 816 21.16 8.12 21.72
C LYS A 816 21.97 7.09 20.94
N ILE A 817 21.72 5.80 21.17
CA ILE A 817 22.52 4.70 20.60
C ILE A 817 22.31 4.59 19.08
N ARG A 818 21.11 4.88 18.58
CA ARG A 818 20.81 4.94 17.14
C ARG A 818 21.46 6.15 16.43
N GLY A 819 22.10 7.07 17.17
CA GLY A 819 23.00 8.08 16.63
C GLY A 819 22.34 9.37 16.09
N PRO A 820 23.09 10.19 15.34
CA PRO A 820 22.66 11.54 14.92
C PRO A 820 21.32 11.61 14.17
N ALA A 821 20.91 10.53 13.49
CA ALA A 821 19.61 10.41 12.83
C ALA A 821 18.38 10.54 13.76
N TYR A 822 18.59 10.53 15.09
CA TYR A 822 17.55 10.63 16.12
C TYR A 822 17.80 11.84 17.05
N ALA A 823 18.79 12.69 16.75
CA ALA A 823 19.18 13.80 17.61
C ALA A 823 18.08 14.86 17.78
N SER A 824 17.22 15.06 16.76
CA SER A 824 16.07 15.97 16.84
C SER A 824 15.09 15.51 17.94
N THR A 825 14.57 14.29 17.81
CA THR A 825 13.68 13.65 18.78
C THR A 825 14.32 13.58 20.18
N LEU A 826 15.61 13.21 20.26
CA LEU A 826 16.35 13.15 21.52
C LEU A 826 16.43 14.52 22.21
N SER A 827 16.61 15.61 21.46
CA SER A 827 16.67 16.96 22.02
C SER A 827 15.33 17.44 22.57
N ILE A 828 14.22 16.94 22.01
CA ILE A 828 12.85 17.25 22.45
C ILE A 828 12.56 16.51 23.78
N PHE A 829 12.66 15.18 23.79
CA PHE A 829 12.31 14.38 24.99
C PHE A 829 13.39 14.36 26.07
N GLY A 830 14.66 14.58 25.72
CA GLY A 830 15.82 14.52 26.63
C GLY A 830 16.44 15.87 27.00
N GLY A 831 15.86 16.99 26.55
CA GLY A 831 16.36 18.34 26.86
C GLY A 831 16.04 18.82 28.28
N ASP A 832 16.69 19.89 28.73
CA ASP A 832 16.62 20.41 30.11
C ASP A 832 15.21 20.77 30.62
N VAL A 833 14.24 20.97 29.70
CA VAL A 833 12.85 21.32 30.01
C VAL A 833 11.92 20.09 30.10
N GLY A 834 12.40 18.91 29.70
CA GLY A 834 11.72 17.63 29.90
C GLY A 834 10.33 17.52 29.27
N PHE A 835 10.24 17.44 27.93
CA PHE A 835 8.97 17.14 27.27
C PHE A 835 8.58 15.66 27.42
N SER A 836 7.32 15.41 27.77
CA SER A 836 6.72 14.08 27.75
C SER A 836 5.27 14.15 27.27
N ILE A 837 4.85 13.16 26.49
CA ILE A 837 3.46 12.93 26.11
C ILE A 837 2.77 12.30 27.34
N GLU A 838 1.92 13.06 28.01
CA GLU A 838 1.21 12.63 29.21
C GLU A 838 0.13 11.59 28.92
N GLN A 839 -0.18 10.73 29.90
CA GLN A 839 -1.38 9.91 29.82
C GLN A 839 -2.62 10.78 30.00
N TYR A 840 -3.65 10.46 29.24
CA TYR A 840 -4.93 11.15 29.31
C TYR A 840 -5.62 10.90 30.66
N THR A 841 -5.96 11.98 31.35
CA THR A 841 -6.75 11.95 32.58
C THR A 841 -8.14 12.49 32.31
N ALA A 842 -9.17 11.67 32.53
CA ALA A 842 -10.57 12.05 32.36
C ALA A 842 -10.94 13.23 33.28
N GLY A 843 -11.63 14.23 32.74
CA GLY A 843 -11.98 15.49 33.39
C GLY A 843 -10.87 16.55 33.41
N GLU A 844 -9.60 16.17 33.18
CA GLU A 844 -8.48 17.12 32.99
C GLU A 844 -8.13 17.30 31.51
N ARG A 845 -8.41 16.29 30.68
CA ARG A 845 -8.18 16.25 29.22
C ARG A 845 -6.79 16.74 28.79
N ASN A 846 -5.73 16.14 29.37
CA ASN A 846 -4.34 16.44 29.05
C ASN A 846 -3.99 15.95 27.63
N MET A 847 -4.36 16.74 26.61
CA MET A 847 -4.09 16.48 25.21
C MET A 847 -2.69 16.99 24.86
N THR A 848 -1.89 16.18 24.18
CA THR A 848 -0.59 16.64 23.69
C THR A 848 -0.71 17.26 22.31
N VAL A 849 -0.37 18.54 22.19
CA VAL A 849 -0.21 19.23 20.92
C VAL A 849 1.20 18.93 20.40
N LEU A 850 1.32 18.29 19.23
CA LEU A 850 2.55 17.76 18.67
C LEU A 850 2.85 18.42 17.31
N GLY A 851 3.90 19.22 17.26
CA GLY A 851 4.34 19.99 16.10
C GLY A 851 5.83 20.34 16.14
N MET A 852 6.33 21.00 15.08
CA MET A 852 7.78 21.22 14.90
C MET A 852 8.17 22.67 14.54
N PRO A 853 8.91 23.39 15.42
CA PRO A 853 9.20 23.10 16.82
C PRO A 853 8.07 23.57 17.76
N ARG A 854 8.09 23.05 19.00
CA ARG A 854 7.11 23.17 20.10
C ARG A 854 6.03 22.09 20.05
N SER A 855 6.22 21.12 20.92
CA SER A 855 5.18 20.25 21.43
C SER A 855 4.78 20.73 22.83
N SER A 856 3.51 20.62 23.22
CA SER A 856 3.03 21.07 24.53
C SER A 856 1.79 20.31 24.98
N THR A 857 1.74 19.89 26.24
CA THR A 857 0.47 19.46 26.87
C THR A 857 -0.45 20.66 27.02
N ALA A 858 -1.70 20.51 26.59
CA ALA A 858 -2.76 21.51 26.77
C ALA A 858 -4.06 20.81 27.21
N ASN A 859 -4.80 21.43 28.13
CA ASN A 859 -6.18 21.05 28.34
C ASN A 859 -7.00 21.59 27.16
N PHE A 860 -7.37 20.71 26.22
CA PHE A 860 -8.15 21.08 25.02
C PHE A 860 -9.65 20.90 25.23
N VAL A 861 -10.18 21.28 26.39
CA VAL A 861 -11.55 21.77 26.44
C VAL A 861 -11.51 23.21 25.92
N ASN A 862 -11.86 23.39 24.64
CA ASN A 862 -12.27 24.71 24.17
C ASN A 862 -13.59 25.05 24.91
N GLU A 863 -13.46 25.78 26.02
CA GLU A 863 -14.51 26.07 27.01
C GLU A 863 -15.75 26.70 26.34
N ASP A 864 -15.57 27.36 25.20
CA ASP A 864 -16.64 28.05 24.48
C ASP A 864 -17.46 27.14 23.54
N ILE A 865 -16.96 25.96 23.11
CA ILE A 865 -17.65 25.13 22.10
C ILE A 865 -17.86 23.65 22.45
N CYS A 866 -16.89 22.95 23.04
CA CYS A 866 -17.11 21.53 23.34
C CYS A 866 -18.26 21.30 24.34
N PRO A 867 -18.47 22.17 25.36
CA PRO A 867 -19.68 22.12 26.18
C PRO A 867 -20.97 22.32 25.38
N VAL A 868 -21.01 23.28 24.45
CA VAL A 868 -22.19 23.56 23.60
C VAL A 868 -22.59 22.35 22.75
N LEU A 869 -21.60 21.66 22.17
CA LEU A 869 -21.81 20.43 21.41
C LEU A 869 -22.26 19.27 22.31
N SER A 870 -21.64 19.11 23.48
CA SER A 870 -21.94 18.04 24.44
C SER A 870 -23.33 18.21 25.10
N ASP A 871 -23.74 19.44 25.42
CA ASP A 871 -25.03 19.76 26.04
C ASP A 871 -26.20 19.58 25.07
N TYR A 872 -25.99 19.85 23.78
CA TYR A 872 -26.94 19.51 22.73
C TYR A 872 -27.01 18.00 22.46
N GLY A 873 -25.87 17.31 22.63
CA GLY A 873 -25.71 15.88 22.43
C GLY A 873 -25.18 15.55 21.04
N PHE A 874 -24.16 14.71 21.01
CA PHE A 874 -23.58 14.14 19.80
C PHE A 874 -24.57 13.23 19.07
N THR A 875 -24.38 13.08 17.76
CA THR A 875 -25.25 12.31 16.88
C THR A 875 -25.37 10.85 17.32
N PHE A 876 -24.30 10.24 17.84
CA PHE A 876 -24.34 8.89 18.44
C PHE A 876 -25.12 8.76 19.75
N GLN A 877 -25.44 9.87 20.43
CA GLN A 877 -26.29 9.89 21.62
C GLN A 877 -27.77 10.08 21.25
N ARG A 878 -28.03 10.78 20.13
CA ARG A 878 -29.38 11.14 19.66
C ARG A 878 -29.94 10.17 18.62
N ALA A 879 -29.10 9.34 18.00
CA ALA A 879 -29.50 8.35 17.01
C ALA A 879 -30.51 7.34 17.57
N HIS A 880 -31.68 7.24 16.93
CA HIS A 880 -32.77 6.35 17.34
C HIS A 880 -32.53 4.90 16.89
N LEU A 881 -31.54 4.24 17.51
CA LEU A 881 -31.09 2.86 17.26
C LEU A 881 -32.15 1.75 17.46
N SER A 882 -33.40 2.10 17.77
CA SER A 882 -34.49 1.18 18.12
C SER A 882 -35.65 1.12 17.10
N ASP A 883 -35.59 1.90 16.01
CA ASP A 883 -36.67 2.15 15.03
C ASP A 883 -36.31 1.69 13.59
#